data_AF-A0A7C6CAM6-F1
#
_entry.id   AF-A0A7C6CAM6-F1
#
_cell.length_a   1.000
_cell.length_b   1.000
_cell.length_c   1.000
_cell.angle_alpha   90.00
_cell.angle_beta   90.00
_cell.angle_gamma   90.00
#
_symmetry.space_group_name_H-M   'P 1'
#
loop_
_entity.id
_entity.type
_entity.pdbx_description
1 polymer ?
#
loop_
_entity_poly.entity_id
_entity_poly.type
_entity_poly.pdbx_seq_one_letter_code
_entity_poly.pdbx_strand_id
1 'polypeptide(L)'
;MLKEFDLNSVQVTDPYCVNAFEKVTEYLLSLEPDRLLAGFKAVSEGRDPQTEPNLNLYRGWEDSWSLLRGHTMGHYLTAIAQAYRQTKNRDQDLSESLAERINYTVNQLKSFQDRSPSGYLFASPETHFDVVEGKSTGNQWVPWYTMHKIIAGLISVYKYVGSQEAIQVASRLGDWVYERTSRWDSELQRRVLNVEYGGMNDVLYELYKCTNDSKHLAAAKKFDEDALFQAILDGKNVLINKHANTQIPKFIGAVNRYQVLGQEADFYYQAAQAFWSMVVEEYTYVTGGNSESEHFRQPRALDATRNNINNETCNAYNMLLLTRELFKISGDVKYADFYERAWINEILASINPETGMVTYFKPMATGYFKAFGTPTESFWCCTGTGMENFTKLNDSIYFYTDNELYVNLYISSTLNWKAKGLKLTQQSQIPENDIVIFTIDSAPPERFTVKFRVPEWTAADQEVTVRINGEITAAEVVNGYLAVAKEWQEGDQIELKLPLEVQVSRLPDNPNAAAFTYGPLVLCTRFGGEKMIIEPHWFSVKPTLPEDVEADIKDYIVIQEGTVEDWLANIRANLVKTPGKLEFTLRGTDEDDNFRFIPYFSEYKERYGIYFHLLTPNSPVLKEILEAKARAAKLAAATIDMVQITNDQYEAAHNLRGNSSGGSFGGFNLRHVYGESDGEGWFSYDLAVNPEINNYLCVKYYSGDAGRTFNIYIDDQLLVEETIQAKTPTGFYDVQYKIPAEWIEGKTKITVKFANRGRSWVGGIFDKLMVITDFD
;
A
#
# COMPACT_ATOMS: atom_id res chain seq x y z
N MET A 1 12.12 26.68 -12.53
CA MET A 1 11.53 25.36 -12.25
C MET A 1 12.11 24.37 -13.22
N LEU A 2 12.37 23.15 -12.76
CA LEU A 2 12.76 22.04 -13.63
C LEU A 2 11.57 21.63 -14.51
N LYS A 3 11.88 21.23 -15.73
CA LYS A 3 10.93 20.72 -16.72
C LYS A 3 11.11 19.21 -16.83
N GLU A 4 10.00 18.54 -17.14
CA GLU A 4 9.96 17.10 -17.39
C GLU A 4 10.06 16.79 -18.89
N PHE A 5 10.61 15.63 -19.21
CA PHE A 5 10.58 15.10 -20.57
C PHE A 5 9.23 14.46 -20.88
N ASP A 6 8.89 14.49 -22.17
CA ASP A 6 7.76 13.70 -22.68
C ASP A 6 8.06 12.19 -22.56
N LEU A 7 7.04 11.38 -22.27
CA LEU A 7 7.18 9.93 -22.12
C LEU A 7 7.76 9.23 -23.37
N ASN A 8 7.63 9.79 -24.57
CA ASN A 8 8.24 9.20 -25.77
C ASN A 8 9.70 9.62 -25.98
N SER A 9 10.22 10.53 -25.16
CA SER A 9 11.60 11.02 -25.24
C SER A 9 12.57 10.19 -24.40
N VAL A 10 12.06 9.42 -23.43
CA VAL A 10 12.86 8.52 -22.57
C VAL A 10 12.42 7.08 -22.80
N GLN A 11 13.36 6.18 -23.12
CA GLN A 11 13.10 4.75 -23.28
C GLN A 11 13.79 4.01 -22.16
N VAL A 12 13.03 3.34 -21.29
CA VAL A 12 13.62 2.42 -20.32
C VAL A 12 14.04 1.15 -21.03
N THR A 13 15.25 0.68 -20.75
CA THR A 13 15.85 -0.55 -21.28
C THR A 13 16.23 -1.53 -20.18
N ASP A 14 15.98 -1.16 -18.92
CA ASP A 14 16.07 -2.07 -17.78
C ASP A 14 15.11 -3.27 -17.94
N PRO A 15 15.60 -4.53 -17.91
CA PRO A 15 14.78 -5.70 -18.20
C PRO A 15 13.56 -5.87 -17.29
N TYR A 16 13.67 -5.54 -16.00
CA TYR A 16 12.56 -5.68 -15.06
C TYR A 16 11.46 -4.66 -15.39
N CYS A 17 11.85 -3.40 -15.61
CA CYS A 17 10.92 -2.33 -15.97
C CYS A 17 10.26 -2.57 -17.33
N VAL A 18 11.00 -3.07 -18.32
CA VAL A 18 10.46 -3.45 -19.64
C VAL A 18 9.40 -4.54 -19.48
N ASN A 19 9.71 -5.62 -18.76
CA ASN A 19 8.74 -6.70 -18.50
C ASN A 19 7.50 -6.20 -17.75
N ALA A 20 7.67 -5.34 -16.73
CA ALA A 20 6.54 -4.79 -15.98
C ALA A 20 5.63 -3.91 -16.87
N PHE A 21 6.22 -3.08 -17.74
CA PHE A 21 5.47 -2.30 -18.73
C PHE A 21 4.70 -3.19 -19.71
N GLU A 22 5.35 -4.22 -20.24
CA GLU A 22 4.74 -5.19 -21.16
C GLU A 22 3.55 -5.89 -20.51
N LYS A 23 3.72 -6.42 -19.27
CA LYS A 23 2.66 -7.12 -18.55
C LYS A 23 1.44 -6.26 -18.26
N VAL A 24 1.64 -5.01 -17.84
CA VAL A 24 0.52 -4.10 -17.61
C VAL A 24 -0.12 -3.67 -18.92
N THR A 25 0.64 -3.51 -20.01
CA THR A 25 0.08 -3.17 -21.32
C THR A 25 -0.74 -4.33 -21.91
N GLU A 26 -0.27 -5.57 -21.77
CA GLU A 26 -1.03 -6.80 -22.08
C GLU A 26 -2.35 -6.83 -21.30
N TYR A 27 -2.30 -6.54 -20.00
CA TYR A 27 -3.49 -6.48 -19.16
C TYR A 27 -4.48 -5.40 -19.64
N LEU A 28 -4.02 -4.18 -19.91
CA LEU A 28 -4.86 -3.08 -20.40
C LEU A 28 -5.58 -3.44 -21.71
N LEU A 29 -4.90 -4.12 -22.64
CA LEU A 29 -5.49 -4.56 -23.90
C LEU A 29 -6.46 -5.74 -23.74
N SER A 30 -6.28 -6.55 -22.68
CA SER A 30 -7.18 -7.66 -22.35
C SER A 30 -8.54 -7.21 -21.80
N LEU A 31 -8.63 -6.00 -21.25
CA LEU A 31 -9.89 -5.46 -20.75
C LEU A 31 -10.85 -5.13 -21.90
N GLU A 32 -12.12 -5.45 -21.71
CA GLU A 32 -13.22 -5.18 -22.62
C GLU A 32 -13.79 -3.77 -22.35
N PRO A 33 -13.63 -2.80 -23.26
CA PRO A 33 -14.08 -1.43 -23.04
C PRO A 33 -15.59 -1.35 -22.78
N ASP A 34 -16.39 -2.19 -23.44
CA ASP A 34 -17.85 -2.19 -23.29
C ASP A 34 -18.30 -2.52 -21.86
N ARG A 35 -17.53 -3.34 -21.14
CA ARG A 35 -17.81 -3.67 -19.74
C ARG A 35 -17.53 -2.49 -18.81
N LEU A 36 -16.45 -1.74 -19.07
CA LEU A 36 -16.15 -0.48 -18.37
C LEU A 36 -17.16 0.63 -18.72
N LEU A 37 -17.68 0.63 -19.96
CA LEU A 37 -18.65 1.60 -20.47
C LEU A 37 -20.10 1.30 -20.05
N ALA A 38 -20.41 0.07 -19.62
CA ALA A 38 -21.78 -0.38 -19.39
C ALA A 38 -22.55 0.49 -18.39
N GLY A 39 -21.91 0.89 -17.29
CA GLY A 39 -22.52 1.78 -16.29
C GLY A 39 -22.80 3.18 -16.85
N PHE A 40 -21.85 3.77 -17.57
CA PHE A 40 -22.02 5.09 -18.21
C PHE A 40 -23.15 5.08 -19.24
N LYS A 41 -23.22 4.01 -20.06
CA LYS A 41 -24.29 3.83 -21.04
C LYS A 41 -25.66 3.78 -20.37
N ALA A 42 -25.81 2.95 -19.34
CA ALA A 42 -27.08 2.80 -18.62
C ALA A 42 -27.55 4.14 -18.03
N VAL A 43 -26.67 4.90 -17.37
CA VAL A 43 -26.98 6.24 -16.83
C VAL A 43 -27.40 7.21 -17.94
N SER A 44 -26.71 7.19 -19.09
CA SER A 44 -27.08 8.03 -20.24
C SER A 44 -28.45 7.71 -20.85
N GLU A 45 -29.00 6.54 -20.52
CA GLU A 45 -30.33 6.08 -20.94
C GLU A 45 -31.38 6.27 -19.83
N GLY A 46 -31.01 6.94 -18.73
CA GLY A 46 -31.89 7.16 -17.57
C GLY A 46 -32.10 5.91 -16.70
N ARG A 47 -31.24 4.90 -16.83
CA ARG A 47 -31.28 3.67 -16.01
C ARG A 47 -30.26 3.75 -14.88
N ASP A 48 -30.59 3.12 -13.75
CA ASP A 48 -29.68 3.00 -12.61
C ASP A 48 -28.93 1.65 -12.66
N PRO A 49 -27.59 1.66 -12.85
CA PRO A 49 -26.79 0.45 -12.89
C PRO A 49 -26.85 -0.42 -11.64
N GLN A 50 -27.24 0.13 -10.48
CA GLN A 50 -27.36 -0.64 -9.24
C GLN A 50 -28.60 -1.54 -9.23
N THR A 51 -29.68 -1.12 -9.88
CA THR A 51 -30.96 -1.85 -9.88
C THR A 51 -31.23 -2.60 -11.18
N GLU A 52 -30.48 -2.28 -12.25
CA GLU A 52 -30.67 -2.89 -13.56
C GLU A 52 -30.13 -4.33 -13.59
N PRO A 53 -30.97 -5.34 -13.88
CA PRO A 53 -30.51 -6.72 -13.97
C PRO A 53 -29.69 -6.94 -15.25
N ASN A 54 -28.69 -7.81 -15.18
CA ASN A 54 -27.92 -8.32 -16.33
C ASN A 54 -27.09 -7.25 -17.10
N LEU A 55 -26.69 -6.15 -16.46
CA LEU A 55 -25.63 -5.32 -17.04
C LEU A 55 -24.32 -6.10 -17.08
N ASN A 56 -23.63 -6.06 -18.23
CA ASN A 56 -22.33 -6.70 -18.41
C ASN A 56 -21.22 -5.88 -17.73
N LEU A 57 -21.29 -5.75 -16.41
CA LEU A 57 -20.30 -5.05 -15.59
C LEU A 57 -19.10 -5.95 -15.30
N TYR A 58 -17.98 -5.33 -14.96
CA TYR A 58 -16.89 -6.02 -14.26
C TYR A 58 -17.28 -6.36 -12.81
N ARG A 59 -16.50 -7.24 -12.17
CA ARG A 59 -16.70 -7.62 -10.76
C ARG A 59 -15.96 -6.63 -9.83
N GLY A 60 -15.89 -6.94 -8.54
CA GLY A 60 -15.25 -6.06 -7.56
C GLY A 60 -15.97 -4.72 -7.44
N TRP A 61 -15.23 -3.61 -7.38
CA TRP A 61 -15.82 -2.28 -7.21
C TRP A 61 -16.47 -1.71 -8.48
N GLU A 62 -16.37 -2.42 -9.61
CA GLU A 62 -17.11 -2.10 -10.83
C GLU A 62 -18.46 -2.85 -10.93
N ASP A 63 -18.80 -3.70 -9.95
CA ASP A 63 -20.06 -4.46 -9.94
C ASP A 63 -21.26 -3.58 -9.54
N SER A 64 -22.47 -4.08 -9.83
CA SER A 64 -23.78 -3.49 -9.56
C SER A 64 -24.03 -3.11 -8.09
N TRP A 65 -23.41 -3.78 -7.12
CA TRP A 65 -23.56 -3.40 -5.71
C TRP A 65 -22.74 -2.14 -5.33
N SER A 66 -21.65 -1.86 -6.05
CA SER A 66 -20.63 -0.86 -5.67
C SER A 66 -20.94 0.55 -6.17
N LEU A 67 -20.98 1.54 -5.28
CA LEU A 67 -21.17 2.95 -5.69
C LEU A 67 -19.90 3.62 -6.25
N LEU A 68 -18.79 2.89 -6.35
CA LEU A 68 -17.51 3.37 -6.90
C LEU A 68 -17.35 3.19 -8.42
N ARG A 69 -18.28 2.49 -9.08
CA ARG A 69 -18.27 2.22 -10.53
C ARG A 69 -17.83 3.43 -11.37
N GLY A 70 -17.02 3.15 -12.39
CA GLY A 70 -16.46 4.16 -13.29
C GLY A 70 -15.13 4.74 -12.79
N HIS A 71 -14.70 4.47 -11.56
CA HIS A 71 -13.38 4.91 -11.10
C HIS A 71 -12.27 4.22 -11.89
N THR A 72 -12.45 2.93 -12.25
CA THR A 72 -11.52 2.19 -13.08
C THR A 72 -11.41 2.79 -14.47
N MET A 73 -12.53 3.25 -15.06
CA MET A 73 -12.51 3.91 -16.38
C MET A 73 -11.55 5.10 -16.41
N GLY A 74 -11.57 5.93 -15.36
CA GLY A 74 -10.66 7.07 -15.25
C GLY A 74 -9.18 6.64 -15.22
N HIS A 75 -8.85 5.69 -14.35
CA HIS A 75 -7.49 5.13 -14.26
C HIS A 75 -7.04 4.43 -15.56
N TYR A 76 -7.94 3.66 -16.17
CA TYR A 76 -7.72 2.97 -17.43
C TYR A 76 -7.35 3.96 -18.54
N LEU A 77 -8.10 5.05 -18.68
CA LEU A 77 -7.82 6.11 -19.66
C LEU A 77 -6.47 6.77 -19.44
N THR A 78 -6.08 7.03 -18.17
CA THR A 78 -4.74 7.55 -17.86
C THR A 78 -3.66 6.55 -18.29
N ALA A 79 -3.76 5.30 -17.85
CA ALA A 79 -2.74 4.28 -18.08
C ALA A 79 -2.57 3.96 -19.57
N ILE A 80 -3.68 3.78 -20.31
CA ILE A 80 -3.62 3.46 -21.73
C ILE A 80 -3.08 4.64 -22.55
N ALA A 81 -3.38 5.89 -22.16
CA ALA A 81 -2.82 7.08 -22.81
C ALA A 81 -1.31 7.22 -22.56
N GLN A 82 -0.84 6.90 -21.36
CA GLN A 82 0.59 6.84 -21.04
C GLN A 82 1.30 5.73 -21.84
N ALA A 83 0.73 4.53 -21.91
CA ALA A 83 1.24 3.42 -22.71
C ALA A 83 1.31 3.76 -24.21
N TYR A 84 0.26 4.40 -24.74
CA TYR A 84 0.26 4.91 -26.12
C TYR A 84 1.41 5.88 -26.35
N ARG A 85 1.64 6.82 -25.42
CA ARG A 85 2.71 7.81 -25.59
C ARG A 85 4.08 7.16 -25.57
N GLN A 86 4.32 6.23 -24.65
CA GLN A 86 5.60 5.52 -24.54
C GLN A 86 5.94 4.69 -25.79
N THR A 87 4.94 4.06 -26.40
CA THR A 87 5.11 3.20 -27.58
C THR A 87 5.17 4.00 -28.88
N LYS A 88 4.70 5.24 -28.89
CA LYS A 88 4.65 6.07 -30.09
C LYS A 88 6.04 6.27 -30.72
N ASN A 89 6.14 5.96 -32.02
CA ASN A 89 7.37 5.96 -32.82
C ASN A 89 8.41 4.89 -32.43
N ARG A 90 8.03 3.89 -31.63
CA ARG A 90 8.89 2.77 -31.21
C ARG A 90 8.26 1.43 -31.55
N ASP A 91 6.98 1.28 -31.27
CA ASP A 91 6.17 0.11 -31.58
C ASP A 91 4.87 0.56 -32.25
N GLN A 92 4.83 0.44 -33.57
CA GLN A 92 3.72 0.95 -34.37
C GLN A 92 2.43 0.16 -34.08
N ASP A 93 2.49 -1.16 -34.16
CA ASP A 93 1.33 -2.05 -34.03
C ASP A 93 0.69 -1.92 -32.63
N LEU A 94 1.52 -1.88 -31.58
CA LEU A 94 1.04 -1.67 -30.22
C LEU A 94 0.43 -0.28 -30.05
N SER A 95 1.10 0.76 -30.54
CA SER A 95 0.57 2.13 -30.44
C SER A 95 -0.73 2.33 -31.22
N GLU A 96 -0.92 1.64 -32.35
CA GLU A 96 -2.17 1.66 -33.12
C GLU A 96 -3.30 0.93 -32.37
N SER A 97 -3.02 -0.23 -31.80
CA SER A 97 -3.98 -0.99 -30.97
C SER A 97 -4.44 -0.20 -29.75
N LEU A 98 -3.51 0.48 -29.06
CA LEU A 98 -3.83 1.35 -27.93
C LEU A 98 -4.67 2.56 -28.37
N ALA A 99 -4.32 3.18 -29.51
CA ALA A 99 -5.07 4.32 -30.05
C ALA A 99 -6.50 3.93 -30.43
N GLU A 100 -6.71 2.76 -31.03
CA GLU A 100 -8.05 2.26 -31.36
C GLU A 100 -8.93 2.13 -30.12
N ARG A 101 -8.41 1.49 -29.06
CA ARG A 101 -9.10 1.36 -27.76
C ARG A 101 -9.43 2.71 -27.14
N ILE A 102 -8.49 3.65 -27.15
CA ILE A 102 -8.69 5.01 -26.63
C ILE A 102 -9.79 5.73 -27.40
N ASN A 103 -9.68 5.76 -28.74
CA ASN A 103 -10.62 6.46 -29.61
C ASN A 103 -12.03 5.88 -29.47
N TYR A 104 -12.16 4.56 -29.45
CA TYR A 104 -13.45 3.90 -29.21
C TYR A 104 -14.07 4.35 -27.88
N THR A 105 -13.29 4.23 -26.79
CA THR A 105 -13.77 4.51 -25.43
C THR A 105 -14.19 5.98 -25.27
N VAL A 106 -13.37 6.93 -25.72
CA VAL A 106 -13.67 8.36 -25.65
C VAL A 106 -14.89 8.72 -26.50
N ASN A 107 -15.01 8.17 -27.71
CA ASN A 107 -16.17 8.42 -28.56
C ASN A 107 -17.47 7.88 -27.94
N GLN A 108 -17.42 6.71 -27.29
CA GLN A 108 -18.58 6.18 -26.55
C GLN A 108 -18.94 7.08 -25.37
N LEU A 109 -17.98 7.43 -24.52
CA LEU A 109 -18.18 8.36 -23.39
C LEU A 109 -18.78 9.70 -23.85
N LYS A 110 -18.25 10.27 -24.93
CA LYS A 110 -18.80 11.48 -25.55
C LYS A 110 -20.24 11.28 -25.98
N SER A 111 -20.55 10.19 -26.68
CA SER A 111 -21.92 9.91 -27.15
C SER A 111 -22.92 9.77 -25.99
N PHE A 112 -22.47 9.28 -24.84
CA PHE A 112 -23.27 9.18 -23.62
C PHE A 112 -23.46 10.57 -22.98
N GLN A 113 -22.40 11.38 -22.88
CA GLN A 113 -22.48 12.74 -22.35
C GLN A 113 -23.33 13.67 -23.24
N ASP A 114 -23.34 13.46 -24.56
CA ASP A 114 -24.16 14.24 -25.50
C ASP A 114 -25.67 14.07 -25.26
N ARG A 115 -26.10 13.01 -24.58
CA ARG A 115 -27.49 12.83 -24.13
C ARG A 115 -27.82 13.62 -22.85
N SER A 116 -26.81 14.12 -22.15
CA SER A 116 -26.97 14.89 -20.92
C SER A 116 -26.95 16.40 -21.22
N PRO A 117 -28.07 17.13 -21.04
CA PRO A 117 -28.10 18.57 -21.26
C PRO A 117 -27.24 19.34 -20.24
N SER A 118 -26.95 18.75 -19.08
CA SER A 118 -26.11 19.35 -18.03
C SER A 118 -24.60 19.11 -18.24
N GLY A 119 -24.22 18.24 -19.19
CA GLY A 119 -22.82 17.79 -19.35
C GLY A 119 -22.40 16.67 -18.40
N TYR A 120 -23.33 16.13 -17.61
CA TYR A 120 -23.06 15.01 -16.70
C TYR A 120 -22.65 13.74 -17.45
N LEU A 121 -21.62 13.07 -16.93
CA LEU A 121 -21.14 11.77 -17.37
C LEU A 121 -20.56 11.03 -16.16
N PHE A 122 -21.16 9.91 -15.81
CA PHE A 122 -20.78 9.09 -14.66
C PHE A 122 -21.39 7.69 -14.80
N ALA A 123 -20.84 6.70 -14.09
CA ALA A 123 -21.35 5.32 -14.11
C ALA A 123 -22.36 5.03 -12.97
N SER A 124 -22.96 6.07 -12.41
CA SER A 124 -24.08 6.02 -11.46
C SER A 124 -24.90 7.33 -11.55
N PRO A 125 -26.13 7.38 -11.03
CA PRO A 125 -26.97 8.59 -11.10
C PRO A 125 -26.43 9.78 -10.28
N GLU A 126 -26.85 11.00 -10.65
CA GLU A 126 -26.47 12.26 -9.96
C GLU A 126 -26.84 12.28 -8.47
N THR A 127 -27.81 11.46 -8.04
CA THR A 127 -28.29 11.38 -6.65
C THR A 127 -27.17 11.06 -5.66
N HIS A 128 -26.09 10.42 -6.09
CA HIS A 128 -24.91 10.17 -5.24
C HIS A 128 -24.29 11.48 -4.73
N PHE A 129 -24.19 12.48 -5.60
CA PHE A 129 -23.68 13.81 -5.24
C PHE A 129 -24.70 14.55 -4.35
N ASP A 130 -25.99 14.39 -4.64
CA ASP A 130 -27.06 15.01 -3.85
C ASP A 130 -27.11 14.48 -2.40
N VAL A 131 -26.79 13.20 -2.18
CA VAL A 131 -26.66 12.62 -0.83
C VAL A 131 -25.50 13.26 -0.06
N VAL A 132 -24.32 13.40 -0.68
CA VAL A 132 -23.16 14.07 -0.07
C VAL A 132 -23.51 15.53 0.25
N GLU A 133 -24.19 16.22 -0.67
CA GLU A 133 -24.66 17.60 -0.50
C GLU A 133 -25.86 17.74 0.46
N GLY A 134 -26.42 16.65 0.99
CA GLY A 134 -27.55 16.68 1.92
C GLY A 134 -28.89 17.05 1.29
N LYS A 135 -28.99 17.03 -0.05
CA LYS A 135 -30.21 17.28 -0.82
C LYS A 135 -31.10 16.04 -0.94
N SER A 136 -30.52 14.86 -0.74
CA SER A 136 -31.18 13.56 -0.82
C SER A 136 -30.72 12.65 0.33
N THR A 137 -31.52 11.62 0.63
CA THR A 137 -31.15 10.55 1.57
C THR A 137 -30.78 9.29 0.80
N GLY A 138 -29.74 8.58 1.23
CA GLY A 138 -29.32 7.34 0.59
C GLY A 138 -27.90 6.96 0.96
N ASN A 139 -27.39 5.91 0.32
CA ASN A 139 -26.00 5.50 0.44
C ASN A 139 -25.14 6.30 -0.55
N GLN A 140 -23.87 6.52 -0.20
CA GLN A 140 -22.87 7.13 -1.07
C GLN A 140 -21.54 6.42 -0.86
N TRP A 141 -20.70 6.43 -1.90
CA TRP A 141 -19.31 6.03 -1.76
C TRP A 141 -18.44 6.93 -2.63
N VAL A 142 -17.93 8.00 -2.01
CA VAL A 142 -16.88 8.91 -2.51
C VAL A 142 -17.05 9.35 -3.99
N PRO A 143 -18.23 9.87 -4.39
CA PRO A 143 -18.52 10.17 -5.80
C PRO A 143 -17.58 11.23 -6.40
N TRP A 144 -17.06 12.14 -5.59
CA TRP A 144 -16.06 13.13 -6.01
C TRP A 144 -14.69 12.51 -6.31
N TYR A 145 -14.29 11.43 -5.61
CA TYR A 145 -13.08 10.67 -5.95
C TYR A 145 -13.20 10.05 -7.35
N THR A 146 -14.35 9.45 -7.65
CA THR A 146 -14.59 8.83 -8.96
C THR A 146 -14.65 9.88 -10.06
N MET A 147 -15.29 11.03 -9.81
CA MET A 147 -15.31 12.17 -10.74
C MET A 147 -13.89 12.64 -11.04
N HIS A 148 -13.04 12.75 -10.01
CA HIS A 148 -11.63 13.08 -10.18
C HIS A 148 -10.95 12.12 -11.16
N LYS A 149 -11.09 10.80 -11.00
CA LYS A 149 -10.45 9.83 -11.91
C LYS A 149 -10.92 9.98 -13.34
N ILE A 150 -12.22 10.17 -13.56
CA ILE A 150 -12.79 10.32 -14.91
C ILE A 150 -12.20 11.56 -15.60
N ILE A 151 -12.18 12.71 -14.92
CA ILE A 151 -11.61 13.94 -15.47
C ILE A 151 -10.10 13.77 -15.72
N ALA A 152 -9.36 13.16 -14.78
CA ALA A 152 -7.93 12.93 -14.91
C ALA A 152 -7.60 12.04 -16.11
N GLY A 153 -8.36 10.96 -16.32
CA GLY A 153 -8.22 10.07 -17.47
C GLY A 153 -8.43 10.79 -18.81
N LEU A 154 -9.48 11.61 -18.91
CA LEU A 154 -9.76 12.39 -20.12
C LEU A 154 -8.69 13.45 -20.40
N ILE A 155 -8.17 14.12 -19.36
CA ILE A 155 -7.04 15.05 -19.48
C ILE A 155 -5.78 14.31 -19.95
N SER A 156 -5.50 13.13 -19.41
CA SER A 156 -4.36 12.30 -19.83
C SER A 156 -4.47 11.92 -21.31
N VAL A 157 -5.65 11.51 -21.78
CA VAL A 157 -5.87 11.25 -23.21
C VAL A 157 -5.63 12.50 -24.04
N TYR A 158 -6.11 13.67 -23.62
CA TYR A 158 -5.81 14.93 -24.32
C TYR A 158 -4.31 15.22 -24.38
N LYS A 159 -3.60 15.15 -23.25
CA LYS A 159 -2.16 15.47 -23.15
C LYS A 159 -1.28 14.52 -23.96
N TYR A 160 -1.56 13.22 -23.90
CA TYR A 160 -0.68 12.19 -24.46
C TYR A 160 -1.08 11.75 -25.88
N VAL A 161 -2.35 11.85 -26.22
CA VAL A 161 -2.90 11.41 -27.52
C VAL A 161 -3.29 12.59 -28.41
N GLY A 162 -3.65 13.74 -27.82
CA GLY A 162 -4.10 14.94 -28.55
C GLY A 162 -5.58 14.95 -28.91
N SER A 163 -6.41 14.08 -28.30
CA SER A 163 -7.85 13.99 -28.62
C SER A 163 -8.61 15.24 -28.18
N GLN A 164 -9.25 15.90 -29.14
CA GLN A 164 -10.10 17.06 -28.89
C GLN A 164 -11.44 16.64 -28.26
N GLU A 165 -11.94 15.46 -28.60
CA GLU A 165 -13.14 14.88 -28.02
C GLU A 165 -12.95 14.65 -26.52
N ALA A 166 -11.79 14.13 -26.09
CA ALA A 166 -11.51 13.90 -24.68
C ALA A 166 -11.54 15.19 -23.86
N ILE A 167 -10.87 16.26 -24.34
CA ILE A 167 -10.88 17.55 -23.61
C ILE A 167 -12.24 18.23 -23.66
N GLN A 168 -13.03 18.06 -24.73
CA GLN A 168 -14.43 18.55 -24.76
C GLN A 168 -15.29 17.87 -23.70
N VAL A 169 -15.16 16.54 -23.55
CA VAL A 169 -15.89 15.79 -22.51
C VAL A 169 -15.46 16.24 -21.11
N ALA A 170 -14.16 16.38 -20.88
CA ALA A 170 -13.62 16.85 -19.60
C ALA A 170 -14.07 18.28 -19.27
N SER A 171 -14.05 19.19 -20.26
CA SER A 171 -14.51 20.58 -20.09
C SER A 171 -15.97 20.65 -19.70
N ARG A 172 -16.85 19.86 -20.33
CA ARG A 172 -18.28 19.81 -19.97
C ARG A 172 -18.51 19.23 -18.58
N LEU A 173 -17.67 18.30 -18.13
CA LEU A 173 -17.69 17.87 -16.73
C LEU A 173 -17.22 19.00 -15.80
N GLY A 174 -16.17 19.74 -16.16
CA GLY A 174 -15.72 20.91 -15.42
C GLY A 174 -16.81 21.98 -15.27
N ASP A 175 -17.56 22.28 -16.34
CA ASP A 175 -18.76 23.13 -16.32
C ASP A 175 -19.81 22.59 -15.34
N TRP A 176 -20.14 21.30 -15.41
CA TRP A 176 -21.09 20.66 -14.49
C TRP A 176 -20.64 20.76 -13.02
N VAL A 177 -19.35 20.54 -12.75
CA VAL A 177 -18.77 20.69 -11.40
C VAL A 177 -18.86 22.14 -10.93
N TYR A 178 -18.57 23.12 -11.80
CA TYR A 178 -18.71 24.53 -11.49
C TYR A 178 -20.16 24.91 -11.13
N GLU A 179 -21.14 24.44 -11.91
CA GLU A 179 -22.56 24.71 -11.65
C GLU A 179 -23.03 24.17 -10.29
N ARG A 180 -22.47 23.05 -9.82
CA ARG A 180 -22.72 22.53 -8.46
C ARG A 180 -22.00 23.35 -7.39
N THR A 181 -20.68 23.47 -7.52
CA THR A 181 -19.80 24.08 -6.50
C THR A 181 -20.04 25.58 -6.30
N SER A 182 -20.52 26.29 -7.33
CA SER A 182 -20.91 27.70 -7.24
C SER A 182 -22.05 27.96 -6.24
N ARG A 183 -22.85 26.93 -5.93
CA ARG A 183 -23.97 27.00 -4.98
C ARG A 183 -23.57 26.61 -3.55
N TRP A 184 -22.32 26.21 -3.33
CA TRP A 184 -21.85 25.84 -1.99
C TRP A 184 -21.54 27.08 -1.16
N ASP A 185 -22.27 27.22 -0.06
CA ASP A 185 -21.84 28.02 1.08
C ASP A 185 -20.75 27.28 1.90
N SER A 186 -20.25 27.92 2.95
CA SER A 186 -19.16 27.36 3.77
C SER A 186 -19.56 26.11 4.56
N GLU A 187 -20.83 25.95 4.91
CA GLU A 187 -21.31 24.77 5.64
C GLU A 187 -21.41 23.57 4.69
N LEU A 188 -22.05 23.77 3.54
CA LEU A 188 -22.18 22.76 2.50
C LEU A 188 -20.82 22.35 1.95
N GLN A 189 -19.92 23.31 1.70
CA GLN A 189 -18.55 23.01 1.29
C GLN A 189 -17.87 22.08 2.30
N ARG A 190 -17.89 22.42 3.60
CA ARG A 190 -17.29 21.59 4.64
C ARG A 190 -17.92 20.21 4.72
N ARG A 191 -19.25 20.12 4.59
CA ARG A 191 -19.97 18.84 4.55
C ARG A 191 -19.45 17.97 3.40
N VAL A 192 -19.31 18.54 2.20
CA VAL A 192 -18.84 17.81 1.02
C VAL A 192 -17.38 17.38 1.20
N LEU A 193 -16.49 18.28 1.64
CA LEU A 193 -15.05 18.00 1.77
C LEU A 193 -14.72 17.05 2.94
N ASN A 194 -15.66 16.79 3.85
CA ASN A 194 -15.54 15.72 4.84
C ASN A 194 -15.70 14.31 4.24
N VAL A 195 -16.24 14.19 3.02
CA VAL A 195 -16.25 12.95 2.23
C VAL A 195 -15.07 12.99 1.27
N GLU A 196 -14.38 11.87 1.07
CA GLU A 196 -13.25 11.82 0.16
C GLU A 196 -13.64 12.29 -1.26
N TYR A 197 -12.79 13.17 -1.81
CA TYR A 197 -12.91 13.72 -3.15
C TYR A 197 -11.66 13.47 -4.01
N GLY A 198 -10.75 12.61 -3.55
CA GLY A 198 -9.43 12.45 -4.18
C GLY A 198 -8.73 13.80 -4.35
N GLY A 199 -8.15 14.05 -5.54
CA GLY A 199 -7.56 15.33 -5.95
C GLY A 199 -8.51 16.13 -6.84
N MET A 200 -9.77 16.33 -6.46
CA MET A 200 -10.67 17.21 -7.24
C MET A 200 -10.13 18.64 -7.36
N ASN A 201 -9.43 19.16 -6.35
CA ASN A 201 -8.74 20.45 -6.48
C ASN A 201 -7.63 20.35 -7.54
N ASP A 202 -6.76 19.35 -7.46
CA ASP A 202 -5.68 19.09 -8.43
C ASP A 202 -6.18 19.01 -9.88
N VAL A 203 -7.11 18.10 -10.15
CA VAL A 203 -7.55 17.81 -11.52
C VAL A 203 -8.27 18.99 -12.18
N LEU A 204 -8.95 19.84 -11.40
CA LEU A 204 -9.60 21.04 -11.93
C LEU A 204 -8.61 22.16 -12.22
N TYR A 205 -7.49 22.26 -11.47
CA TYR A 205 -6.37 23.12 -11.86
C TYR A 205 -5.71 22.62 -13.15
N GLU A 206 -5.51 21.31 -13.30
CA GLU A 206 -5.04 20.74 -14.57
C GLU A 206 -6.01 21.00 -15.74
N LEU A 207 -7.31 20.87 -15.50
CA LEU A 207 -8.32 21.17 -16.51
C LEU A 207 -8.27 22.65 -16.91
N TYR A 208 -8.10 23.55 -15.94
CA TYR A 208 -7.91 24.97 -16.21
C TYR A 208 -6.67 25.23 -17.06
N LYS A 209 -5.52 24.60 -16.77
CA LYS A 209 -4.31 24.71 -17.61
C LYS A 209 -4.56 24.28 -19.06
N CYS A 210 -5.44 23.30 -19.28
CA CYS A 210 -5.76 22.79 -20.62
C CYS A 210 -6.79 23.64 -21.38
N THR A 211 -7.75 24.25 -20.67
CA THR A 211 -8.93 24.91 -21.27
C THR A 211 -8.88 26.43 -21.18
N ASN A 212 -8.13 26.97 -20.22
CA ASN A 212 -8.13 28.37 -19.80
C ASN A 212 -9.53 28.91 -19.41
N ASP A 213 -10.47 28.05 -19.01
CA ASP A 213 -11.80 28.47 -18.58
C ASP A 213 -11.83 28.84 -17.08
N SER A 214 -12.18 30.09 -16.79
CA SER A 214 -12.30 30.63 -15.43
C SER A 214 -13.27 29.86 -14.52
N LYS A 215 -14.26 29.15 -15.07
CA LYS A 215 -15.19 28.31 -14.30
C LYS A 215 -14.46 27.12 -13.67
N HIS A 216 -13.56 26.48 -14.41
CA HIS A 216 -12.76 25.35 -13.90
C HIS A 216 -11.85 25.82 -12.76
N LEU A 217 -11.23 27.00 -12.93
CA LEU A 217 -10.45 27.62 -11.86
C LEU A 217 -11.32 27.89 -10.63
N ALA A 218 -12.50 28.50 -10.77
CA ALA A 218 -13.41 28.77 -9.66
C ALA A 218 -13.87 27.49 -8.95
N ALA A 219 -14.15 26.42 -9.70
CA ALA A 219 -14.51 25.12 -9.14
C ALA A 219 -13.33 24.50 -8.37
N ALA A 220 -12.10 24.57 -8.89
CA ALA A 220 -10.90 24.06 -8.21
C ALA A 220 -10.75 24.67 -6.81
N LYS A 221 -10.92 26.01 -6.69
CA LYS A 221 -10.82 26.72 -5.40
C LYS A 221 -11.86 26.26 -4.37
N LYS A 222 -13.00 25.71 -4.80
CA LYS A 222 -14.03 25.19 -3.88
C LYS A 222 -13.66 23.85 -3.26
N PHE A 223 -12.66 23.14 -3.79
CA PHE A 223 -12.14 21.90 -3.22
C PHE A 223 -10.88 22.09 -2.36
N ASP A 224 -10.35 23.30 -2.25
CA ASP A 224 -9.21 23.56 -1.37
C ASP A 224 -9.66 23.59 0.11
N GLU A 225 -8.94 22.87 0.97
CA GLU A 225 -9.19 22.79 2.41
C GLU A 225 -8.19 23.67 3.19
N ASP A 226 -8.33 24.98 3.09
CA ASP A 226 -7.41 25.95 3.72
C ASP A 226 -7.20 25.70 5.23
N ALA A 227 -8.24 25.25 5.95
CA ALA A 227 -8.13 24.93 7.38
C ALA A 227 -7.21 23.71 7.66
N LEU A 228 -7.26 22.68 6.81
CA LEU A 228 -6.36 21.53 6.87
C LEU A 228 -4.93 21.97 6.55
N PHE A 229 -4.75 22.73 5.48
CA PHE A 229 -3.44 23.21 5.02
C PHE A 229 -2.78 24.10 6.08
N GLN A 230 -3.53 25.02 6.70
CA GLN A 230 -3.04 25.86 7.77
C GLN A 230 -2.66 25.03 9.01
N ALA A 231 -3.46 24.03 9.39
CA ALA A 231 -3.13 23.20 10.55
C ALA A 231 -1.80 22.46 10.36
N ILE A 232 -1.57 21.90 9.17
CA ILE A 232 -0.30 21.22 8.86
C ILE A 232 0.86 22.22 8.81
N LEU A 233 0.67 23.40 8.21
CA LEU A 233 1.69 24.45 8.18
C LEU A 233 2.07 24.96 9.58
N ASP A 234 1.10 25.01 10.50
CA ASP A 234 1.32 25.32 11.93
C ASP A 234 2.05 24.20 12.69
N GLY A 235 2.41 23.09 12.03
CA GLY A 235 3.01 21.91 12.65
C GLY A 235 2.05 21.05 13.46
N LYS A 236 0.73 21.24 13.33
CA LYS A 236 -0.27 20.43 14.03
C LYS A 236 -0.52 19.14 13.28
N ASN A 237 -0.16 18.01 13.89
CA ASN A 237 -0.43 16.71 13.31
C ASN A 237 -1.91 16.31 13.48
N VAL A 238 -2.74 16.74 12.53
CA VAL A 238 -4.18 16.44 12.44
C VAL A 238 -4.47 15.18 11.61
N LEU A 239 -3.44 14.39 11.30
CA LEU A 239 -3.53 13.23 10.41
C LEU A 239 -3.89 11.93 11.13
N ILE A 240 -3.74 11.87 12.46
CA ILE A 240 -4.01 10.65 13.25
C ILE A 240 -5.42 10.12 12.96
N ASN A 241 -5.50 8.84 12.60
CA ASN A 241 -6.70 8.10 12.19
C ASN A 241 -7.43 8.67 10.95
N LYS A 242 -6.80 9.56 10.17
CA LYS A 242 -7.30 9.93 8.85
C LYS A 242 -6.88 8.86 7.84
N HIS A 243 -7.77 8.55 6.89
CA HIS A 243 -7.44 7.75 5.72
C HIS A 243 -6.33 8.46 4.94
N ALA A 244 -5.18 7.81 4.76
CA ALA A 244 -3.97 8.40 4.24
C ALA A 244 -4.12 8.80 2.77
N ASN A 245 -4.57 7.87 1.91
CA ASN A 245 -4.79 8.13 0.49
C ASN A 245 -5.82 9.24 0.21
N THR A 246 -6.76 9.50 1.12
CA THR A 246 -7.67 10.64 1.00
C THR A 246 -6.95 11.98 1.21
N GLN A 247 -5.92 12.05 2.07
CA GLN A 247 -5.27 13.32 2.39
C GLN A 247 -4.22 13.72 1.37
N ILE A 248 -3.41 12.78 0.88
CA ILE A 248 -2.23 13.08 0.03
C ILE A 248 -2.62 13.84 -1.25
N PRO A 249 -3.66 13.45 -2.02
CA PRO A 249 -4.04 14.17 -3.24
C PRO A 249 -4.48 15.62 -3.03
N LYS A 250 -4.96 15.96 -1.83
CA LYS A 250 -5.34 17.34 -1.49
C LYS A 250 -4.14 18.27 -1.55
N PHE A 251 -2.98 17.78 -1.09
CA PHE A 251 -1.72 18.52 -1.11
C PHE A 251 -1.04 18.51 -2.48
N ILE A 252 -1.29 17.50 -3.33
CA ILE A 252 -0.95 17.59 -4.75
C ILE A 252 -1.68 18.79 -5.38
N GLY A 253 -2.98 18.92 -5.12
CA GLY A 253 -3.76 20.06 -5.59
C GLY A 253 -3.32 21.41 -5.02
N ALA A 254 -2.81 21.44 -3.78
CA ALA A 254 -2.19 22.63 -3.20
C ALA A 254 -0.93 23.06 -3.98
N VAL A 255 -0.04 22.11 -4.31
CA VAL A 255 1.12 22.40 -5.18
C VAL A 255 0.68 22.86 -6.56
N ASN A 256 -0.34 22.22 -7.13
CA ASN A 256 -0.84 22.58 -8.44
C ASN A 256 -1.43 23.99 -8.49
N ARG A 257 -2.16 24.40 -7.44
CA ARG A 257 -2.63 25.77 -7.28
C ARG A 257 -1.48 26.77 -7.33
N TYR A 258 -0.37 26.49 -6.63
CA TYR A 258 0.82 27.32 -6.69
C TYR A 258 1.42 27.39 -8.10
N GLN A 259 1.45 26.28 -8.83
CA GLN A 259 1.91 26.29 -10.23
C GLN A 259 1.02 27.13 -11.16
N VAL A 260 -0.29 27.21 -10.88
CA VAL A 260 -1.26 27.99 -11.66
C VAL A 260 -1.20 29.48 -11.30
N LEU A 261 -1.16 29.82 -10.02
CA LEU A 261 -1.32 31.21 -9.52
C LEU A 261 0.00 31.87 -9.11
N GLY A 262 1.09 31.12 -9.06
CA GLY A 262 2.41 31.61 -8.66
C GLY A 262 2.44 32.06 -7.19
N GLN A 263 3.19 33.14 -6.95
CA GLN A 263 3.51 33.63 -5.60
C GLN A 263 2.28 34.02 -4.76
N GLU A 264 1.15 34.34 -5.36
CA GLU A 264 -0.10 34.61 -4.63
C GLU A 264 -0.63 33.37 -3.89
N ALA A 265 -0.17 32.18 -4.27
CA ALA A 265 -0.54 30.91 -3.65
C ALA A 265 0.63 30.24 -2.90
N ASP A 266 1.64 31.00 -2.47
CA ASP A 266 2.82 30.46 -1.76
C ASP A 266 2.45 29.69 -0.48
N PHE A 267 1.40 30.11 0.22
CA PHE A 267 0.80 29.39 1.36
C PHE A 267 0.55 27.89 1.05
N TYR A 268 0.03 27.59 -0.14
CA TYR A 268 -0.31 26.22 -0.54
C TYR A 268 0.94 25.39 -0.81
N TYR A 269 1.98 26.01 -1.38
CA TYR A 269 3.27 25.36 -1.58
C TYR A 269 3.95 25.02 -0.25
N GLN A 270 3.99 25.98 0.68
CA GLN A 270 4.54 25.76 2.03
C GLN A 270 3.78 24.67 2.79
N ALA A 271 2.44 24.68 2.73
CA ALA A 271 1.62 23.65 3.37
C ALA A 271 1.90 22.25 2.80
N ALA A 272 2.11 22.14 1.48
CA ALA A 272 2.46 20.88 0.83
C ALA A 272 3.87 20.39 1.21
N GLN A 273 4.85 21.29 1.35
CA GLN A 273 6.18 20.95 1.87
C GLN A 273 6.11 20.44 3.31
N ALA A 274 5.36 21.12 4.18
CA ALA A 274 5.16 20.72 5.57
C ALA A 274 4.45 19.37 5.68
N PHE A 275 3.42 19.14 4.86
CA PHE A 275 2.73 17.84 4.79
C PHE A 275 3.66 16.72 4.38
N TRP A 276 4.44 16.92 3.30
CA TRP A 276 5.38 15.91 2.81
C TRP A 276 6.39 15.53 3.90
N SER A 277 7.02 16.52 4.55
CA SER A 277 7.98 16.28 5.63
C SER A 277 7.34 15.50 6.78
N MET A 278 6.15 15.94 7.24
CA MET A 278 5.43 15.26 8.31
C MET A 278 5.12 13.80 7.98
N VAL A 279 4.66 13.50 6.76
CA VAL A 279 4.38 12.11 6.36
C VAL A 279 5.65 11.27 6.33
N VAL A 280 6.72 11.78 5.72
CA VAL A 280 7.99 11.04 5.58
C VAL A 280 8.68 10.82 6.93
N GLU A 281 8.63 11.79 7.84
CA GLU A 281 9.33 11.73 9.12
C GLU A 281 8.56 10.96 10.20
N GLU A 282 7.22 11.01 10.19
CA GLU A 282 6.38 10.48 11.27
C GLU A 282 5.67 9.16 10.89
N TYR A 283 5.47 8.87 9.61
CA TYR A 283 4.54 7.81 9.17
C TYR A 283 5.10 6.80 8.16
N THR A 284 6.35 6.96 7.72
CA THR A 284 6.91 6.19 6.62
C THR A 284 7.88 5.11 7.07
N TYR A 285 7.68 3.87 6.58
CA TYR A 285 8.61 2.76 6.72
C TYR A 285 9.83 2.90 5.79
N VAL A 286 10.87 2.08 5.97
CA VAL A 286 12.11 2.11 5.18
C VAL A 286 11.88 1.98 3.67
N THR A 287 10.80 1.31 3.27
CA THR A 287 10.39 1.16 1.86
C THR A 287 9.92 2.47 1.22
N GLY A 288 9.58 3.49 2.01
CA GLY A 288 8.91 4.70 1.55
C GLY A 288 7.38 4.64 1.66
N GLY A 289 6.82 3.46 1.99
CA GLY A 289 5.37 3.27 2.20
C GLY A 289 4.90 3.77 3.57
N ASN A 290 3.60 3.99 3.69
CA ASN A 290 2.97 4.45 4.93
C ASN A 290 1.56 3.87 5.09
N SER A 291 0.96 4.15 6.25
CA SER A 291 -0.34 3.70 6.73
C SER A 291 -0.39 2.24 7.19
N GLU A 292 -1.35 1.99 8.09
CA GLU A 292 -1.82 0.67 8.44
C GLU A 292 -3.32 0.66 8.25
N SER A 293 -3.81 -0.35 7.52
CA SER A 293 -5.22 -0.47 7.18
C SER A 293 -5.76 0.83 6.56
N GLU A 294 -4.99 1.43 5.64
CA GLU A 294 -5.30 2.68 4.92
C GLU A 294 -5.22 3.97 5.76
N HIS A 295 -4.97 3.89 7.05
CA HIS A 295 -5.02 5.05 7.96
C HIS A 295 -3.64 5.42 8.50
N PHE A 296 -3.41 6.73 8.69
CA PHE A 296 -2.31 7.19 9.52
C PHE A 296 -2.58 6.79 10.97
N ARG A 297 -1.63 6.10 11.61
CA ARG A 297 -1.75 5.67 13.01
C ARG A 297 -1.13 6.69 13.96
N GLN A 298 -0.69 6.25 15.13
CA GLN A 298 0.09 7.14 16.00
C GLN A 298 1.42 7.46 15.30
N PRO A 299 1.83 8.74 15.30
CA PRO A 299 3.09 9.13 14.68
C PRO A 299 4.25 8.39 15.35
N ARG A 300 5.21 7.93 14.54
CA ARG A 300 6.42 7.20 14.96
C ARG A 300 6.15 5.88 15.69
N ALA A 301 4.93 5.34 15.66
CA ALA A 301 4.57 4.05 16.25
C ALA A 301 4.59 2.92 15.20
N LEU A 302 5.66 2.85 14.41
CA LEU A 302 5.73 1.99 13.22
C LEU A 302 5.92 0.52 13.56
N ASP A 303 6.68 0.20 14.62
CA ASP A 303 6.84 -1.18 15.10
C ASP A 303 5.54 -1.66 15.76
N ALA A 304 4.90 -0.81 16.56
CA ALA A 304 3.62 -1.13 17.21
C ALA A 304 2.46 -1.34 16.23
N THR A 305 2.60 -0.90 14.98
CA THR A 305 1.54 -0.97 13.96
C THR A 305 1.93 -1.77 12.71
N ARG A 306 3.08 -2.45 12.71
CA ARG A 306 3.44 -3.35 11.60
C ARG A 306 2.64 -4.65 11.70
N ASN A 307 1.90 -4.99 10.66
CA ASN A 307 1.05 -6.16 10.51
C ASN A 307 0.93 -6.56 9.01
N ASN A 308 -0.17 -7.23 8.65
CA ASN A 308 -0.43 -7.74 7.31
C ASN A 308 -1.18 -6.80 6.37
N ILE A 309 -1.49 -5.57 6.81
CA ILE A 309 -2.29 -4.58 6.07
C ILE A 309 -1.64 -3.19 6.07
N ASN A 310 -0.31 -3.13 6.10
CA ASN A 310 0.45 -1.88 5.92
C ASN A 310 0.64 -1.49 4.45
N ASN A 311 1.10 -0.26 4.25
CA ASN A 311 1.66 0.22 2.97
C ASN A 311 0.73 0.00 1.78
N GLU A 312 -0.43 0.66 1.82
CA GLU A 312 -1.32 0.78 0.65
C GLU A 312 -0.55 1.39 -0.54
N THR A 313 -0.58 0.70 -1.69
CA THR A 313 0.16 1.13 -2.90
C THR A 313 -0.28 2.51 -3.42
N CYS A 314 -1.55 2.89 -3.28
CA CYS A 314 -2.01 4.24 -3.66
C CYS A 314 -1.30 5.36 -2.91
N ASN A 315 -0.93 5.13 -1.64
CA ASN A 315 -0.25 6.15 -0.83
C ASN A 315 1.13 6.44 -1.39
N ALA A 316 1.88 5.40 -1.75
CA ALA A 316 3.18 5.54 -2.40
C ALA A 316 3.04 6.24 -3.76
N TYR A 317 2.07 5.84 -4.59
CA TYR A 317 1.77 6.51 -5.87
C TYR A 317 1.55 8.03 -5.69
N ASN A 318 0.67 8.42 -4.75
CA ASN A 318 0.34 9.84 -4.54
C ASN A 318 1.46 10.61 -3.85
N MET A 319 2.22 9.97 -2.95
CA MET A 319 3.42 10.58 -2.38
C MET A 319 4.48 10.84 -3.44
N LEU A 320 4.65 9.93 -4.42
CA LEU A 320 5.58 10.14 -5.54
C LEU A 320 5.12 11.28 -6.45
N LEU A 321 3.82 11.40 -6.75
CA LEU A 321 3.29 12.56 -7.48
C LEU A 321 3.59 13.88 -6.76
N LEU A 322 3.30 13.95 -5.45
CA LEU A 322 3.59 15.13 -4.63
C LEU A 322 5.10 15.45 -4.63
N THR A 323 5.92 14.44 -4.34
CA THR A 323 7.39 14.53 -4.30
C THR A 323 7.95 15.10 -5.59
N ARG A 324 7.45 14.59 -6.72
CA ARG A 324 7.87 15.01 -8.05
C ARG A 324 7.55 16.47 -8.34
N GLU A 325 6.36 16.94 -8.00
CA GLU A 325 6.00 18.35 -8.22
C GLU A 325 6.78 19.29 -7.28
N LEU A 326 7.03 18.87 -6.03
CA LEU A 326 7.91 19.60 -5.11
C LEU A 326 9.36 19.66 -5.61
N PHE A 327 9.87 18.57 -6.20
CA PHE A 327 11.18 18.52 -6.84
C PHE A 327 11.26 19.46 -8.04
N LYS A 328 10.25 19.46 -8.92
CA LYS A 328 10.21 20.34 -10.09
C LYS A 328 10.29 21.83 -9.72
N ILE A 329 9.68 22.20 -8.59
CA ILE A 329 9.69 23.58 -8.11
C ILE A 329 11.03 23.92 -7.44
N SER A 330 11.50 23.06 -6.52
CA SER A 330 12.64 23.38 -5.63
C SER A 330 14.01 22.96 -6.16
N GLY A 331 14.09 21.85 -6.89
CA GLY A 331 15.33 21.15 -7.21
C GLY A 331 16.04 20.55 -5.99
N ASP A 332 15.34 20.42 -4.85
CA ASP A 332 15.91 19.87 -3.60
C ASP A 332 16.06 18.35 -3.71
N VAL A 333 17.29 17.86 -3.55
CA VAL A 333 17.69 16.45 -3.77
C VAL A 333 16.94 15.47 -2.88
N LYS A 334 16.49 15.87 -1.69
CA LYS A 334 15.74 14.98 -0.79
C LYS A 334 14.47 14.40 -1.41
N TYR A 335 13.86 15.15 -2.33
CA TYR A 335 12.69 14.68 -3.06
C TYR A 335 13.10 13.61 -4.08
N ALA A 336 14.25 13.76 -4.74
CA ALA A 336 14.77 12.73 -5.63
C ALA A 336 15.18 11.45 -4.87
N ASP A 337 15.77 11.59 -3.68
CA ASP A 337 16.14 10.46 -2.83
C ASP A 337 14.91 9.67 -2.35
N PHE A 338 13.90 10.37 -1.84
CA PHE A 338 12.63 9.74 -1.48
C PHE A 338 11.93 9.11 -2.71
N TYR A 339 11.97 9.78 -3.86
CA TYR A 339 11.37 9.26 -5.09
C TYR A 339 12.01 7.92 -5.46
N GLU A 340 13.34 7.82 -5.50
CA GLU A 340 14.04 6.57 -5.78
C GLU A 340 13.67 5.47 -4.78
N ARG A 341 13.70 5.79 -3.47
CA ARG A 341 13.41 4.83 -2.41
C ARG A 341 12.00 4.24 -2.53
N ALA A 342 10.98 5.08 -2.63
CA ALA A 342 9.59 4.63 -2.75
C ALA A 342 9.28 4.03 -4.13
N TRP A 343 9.87 4.55 -5.21
CA TRP A 343 9.67 3.99 -6.55
C TRP A 343 10.18 2.55 -6.64
N ILE A 344 11.37 2.25 -6.11
CA ILE A 344 11.89 0.87 -6.10
C ILE A 344 11.14 -0.01 -5.11
N ASN A 345 11.05 0.44 -3.85
CA ASN A 345 10.68 -0.45 -2.76
C ASN A 345 9.17 -0.50 -2.49
N GLU A 346 8.38 0.40 -3.07
CA GLU A 346 6.91 0.34 -3.01
C GLU A 346 6.28 0.11 -4.38
N ILE A 347 6.69 0.84 -5.42
CA ILE A 347 6.07 0.73 -6.74
C ILE A 347 6.53 -0.52 -7.45
N LEU A 348 7.82 -0.71 -7.71
CA LEU A 348 8.30 -1.94 -8.37
C LEU A 348 8.00 -3.19 -7.54
N ALA A 349 7.99 -3.08 -6.21
CA ALA A 349 7.63 -4.17 -5.33
C ALA A 349 6.13 -4.57 -5.40
N SER A 350 5.27 -3.77 -6.03
CA SER A 350 3.82 -3.97 -6.02
C SER A 350 3.26 -4.83 -7.14
N ILE A 351 4.06 -5.21 -8.14
CA ILE A 351 3.63 -6.01 -9.28
C ILE A 351 4.11 -7.45 -9.17
N ASN A 352 3.27 -8.38 -9.60
CA ASN A 352 3.70 -9.73 -9.94
C ASN A 352 4.27 -9.71 -11.37
N PRO A 353 5.60 -9.89 -11.55
CA PRO A 353 6.23 -9.76 -12.85
C PRO A 353 5.85 -10.87 -13.85
N GLU A 354 5.19 -11.95 -13.40
CA GLU A 354 4.72 -13.02 -14.27
C GLU A 354 3.31 -12.74 -14.82
N THR A 355 2.45 -12.07 -14.04
CA THR A 355 1.02 -11.90 -14.37
C THR A 355 0.60 -10.46 -14.65
N GLY A 356 1.40 -9.47 -14.24
CA GLY A 356 1.05 -8.05 -14.33
C GLY A 356 0.08 -7.56 -13.25
N MET A 357 -0.43 -8.45 -12.41
CA MET A 357 -1.35 -8.09 -11.33
C MET A 357 -0.62 -7.41 -10.18
N VAL A 358 -1.32 -6.50 -9.50
CA VAL A 358 -0.75 -5.66 -8.45
C VAL A 358 -1.31 -5.99 -7.06
N THR A 359 -0.56 -5.63 -6.02
CA THR A 359 -0.95 -5.77 -4.61
C THR A 359 -1.57 -4.49 -4.05
N TYR A 360 -2.51 -4.65 -3.12
CA TYR A 360 -3.08 -3.55 -2.36
C TYR A 360 -2.16 -3.15 -1.20
N PHE A 361 -1.98 -4.07 -0.24
CA PHE A 361 -1.12 -3.90 0.93
C PHE A 361 0.23 -4.61 0.73
N LYS A 362 1.22 -4.13 1.46
CA LYS A 362 2.56 -4.72 1.55
C LYS A 362 2.92 -4.87 3.02
N PRO A 363 2.71 -6.08 3.61
CA PRO A 363 2.93 -6.34 5.02
C PRO A 363 4.30 -5.89 5.52
N MET A 364 4.35 -5.15 6.63
CA MET A 364 5.61 -4.80 7.30
C MET A 364 5.90 -5.72 8.49
N ALA A 365 4.95 -6.55 8.92
CA ALA A 365 5.22 -7.68 9.79
C ALA A 365 5.89 -8.85 9.04
N THR A 366 6.78 -9.54 9.75
CA THR A 366 7.55 -10.66 9.22
C THR A 366 6.69 -11.94 9.13
N GLY A 367 6.85 -12.70 8.05
CA GLY A 367 6.15 -13.98 7.81
C GLY A 367 4.93 -13.89 6.89
N TYR A 368 4.53 -12.68 6.48
CA TYR A 368 3.46 -12.49 5.49
C TYR A 368 4.01 -12.38 4.06
N PHE A 369 3.11 -12.25 3.09
CA PHE A 369 3.42 -12.22 1.67
C PHE A 369 2.58 -11.18 0.92
N LYS A 370 2.92 -10.89 -0.35
CA LYS A 370 2.18 -9.94 -1.19
C LYS A 370 0.94 -10.60 -1.79
N ALA A 371 -0.25 -10.03 -1.55
CA ALA A 371 -1.52 -10.54 -2.07
C ALA A 371 -1.91 -9.80 -3.36
N PHE A 372 -1.78 -10.47 -4.50
CA PHE A 372 -2.08 -9.88 -5.81
C PHE A 372 -3.56 -10.02 -6.19
N GLY A 373 -4.08 -9.01 -6.88
CA GLY A 373 -5.44 -9.04 -7.43
C GLY A 373 -5.62 -10.00 -8.60
N THR A 374 -6.87 -10.12 -9.07
CA THR A 374 -7.23 -10.89 -10.26
C THR A 374 -7.62 -9.95 -11.41
N PRO A 375 -7.44 -10.36 -12.68
CA PRO A 375 -7.62 -9.47 -13.83
C PRO A 375 -9.01 -8.83 -13.95
N THR A 376 -10.07 -9.56 -13.55
CA THR A 376 -11.46 -9.14 -13.79
C THR A 376 -12.32 -9.05 -12.54
N GLU A 377 -11.76 -9.28 -11.36
CA GLU A 377 -12.50 -9.22 -10.08
C GLU A 377 -11.91 -8.25 -9.06
N SER A 378 -10.65 -7.89 -9.20
CA SER A 378 -9.96 -6.95 -8.30
C SER A 378 -9.86 -5.56 -8.90
N PHE A 379 -10.97 -4.82 -8.97
CA PHE A 379 -10.98 -3.42 -9.40
C PHE A 379 -10.88 -2.46 -8.21
N TRP A 380 -9.82 -2.58 -7.42
CA TRP A 380 -9.58 -1.70 -6.27
C TRP A 380 -8.98 -0.34 -6.69
N CYS A 381 -8.88 0.62 -5.77
CA CYS A 381 -8.09 1.84 -5.98
C CYS A 381 -6.64 1.51 -6.39
N CYS A 382 -6.02 0.53 -5.71
CA CYS A 382 -4.64 0.10 -5.98
C CYS A 382 -4.49 -0.56 -7.36
N THR A 383 -5.54 -1.18 -7.90
CA THR A 383 -5.56 -1.67 -9.29
C THR A 383 -5.52 -0.49 -10.26
N GLY A 384 -6.32 0.54 -9.98
CA GLY A 384 -6.32 1.80 -10.71
C GLY A 384 -4.94 2.46 -10.78
N THR A 385 -4.34 2.76 -9.63
CA THR A 385 -2.98 3.34 -9.58
C THR A 385 -1.92 2.38 -10.09
N GLY A 386 -2.12 1.06 -9.93
CA GLY A 386 -1.25 0.02 -10.44
C GLY A 386 -1.12 0.08 -11.97
N MET A 387 -2.24 0.22 -12.69
CA MET A 387 -2.21 0.41 -14.14
C MET A 387 -1.38 1.65 -14.55
N GLU A 388 -1.50 2.75 -13.81
CA GLU A 388 -0.78 4.00 -14.10
C GLU A 388 0.71 3.94 -13.72
N ASN A 389 1.07 3.25 -12.64
CA ASN A 389 2.45 3.15 -12.17
C ASN A 389 3.39 2.60 -13.26
N PHE A 390 3.01 1.47 -13.85
CA PHE A 390 3.88 0.74 -14.76
C PHE A 390 3.83 1.25 -16.19
N THR A 391 2.86 2.11 -16.53
CA THR A 391 2.77 2.78 -17.82
C THR A 391 3.51 4.13 -17.86
N LYS A 392 4.23 4.50 -16.78
CA LYS A 392 5.04 5.73 -16.71
C LYS A 392 6.41 5.58 -16.01
N LEU A 393 6.99 4.38 -15.99
CA LEU A 393 8.28 4.09 -15.31
C LEU A 393 9.47 4.97 -15.75
N ASN A 394 9.32 5.75 -16.82
CA ASN A 394 10.34 6.63 -17.38
C ASN A 394 10.20 8.12 -16.99
N ASP A 395 9.14 8.50 -16.26
CA ASP A 395 8.69 9.90 -16.12
C ASP A 395 9.56 10.84 -15.25
N SER A 396 10.47 10.26 -14.46
CA SER A 396 11.27 10.97 -13.45
C SER A 396 12.76 10.59 -13.47
N ILE A 397 13.21 9.91 -14.53
CA ILE A 397 14.62 9.55 -14.72
C ILE A 397 15.45 10.81 -15.01
N TYR A 398 14.93 11.70 -15.83
CA TYR A 398 15.60 12.92 -16.26
C TYR A 398 14.71 14.14 -16.09
N PHE A 399 15.31 15.26 -15.70
CA PHE A 399 14.69 16.58 -15.72
C PHE A 399 15.62 17.58 -16.41
N TYR A 400 15.12 18.76 -16.77
CA TYR A 400 15.96 19.76 -17.41
C TYR A 400 15.60 21.20 -17.06
N THR A 401 16.58 22.08 -17.21
CA THR A 401 16.38 23.52 -17.41
C THR A 401 16.70 23.86 -18.86
N ASP A 402 16.69 25.14 -19.24
CA ASP A 402 16.98 25.51 -20.63
C ASP A 402 18.40 25.10 -21.07
N ASN A 403 19.37 24.93 -20.16
CA ASN A 403 20.77 24.61 -20.50
C ASN A 403 21.40 23.46 -19.69
N GLU A 404 20.62 22.77 -18.84
CA GLU A 404 21.15 21.72 -17.97
C GLU A 404 20.27 20.47 -18.03
N LEU A 405 20.90 19.30 -18.06
CA LEU A 405 20.25 18.00 -17.84
C LEU A 405 20.48 17.55 -16.40
N TYR A 406 19.42 17.15 -15.72
CA TYR A 406 19.46 16.49 -14.41
C TYR A 406 19.23 15.00 -14.62
N VAL A 407 20.21 14.18 -14.28
CA VAL A 407 20.09 12.73 -14.18
C VAL A 407 19.69 12.39 -12.75
N ASN A 408 18.45 11.94 -12.61
CA ASN A 408 17.81 11.79 -11.31
C ASN A 408 17.75 10.33 -10.85
N LEU A 409 17.47 9.38 -11.76
CA LEU A 409 17.42 7.95 -11.47
C LEU A 409 18.44 7.18 -12.31
N TYR A 410 19.06 6.18 -11.70
CA TYR A 410 20.09 5.35 -12.32
C TYR A 410 19.51 4.03 -12.85
N ILE A 411 18.65 4.14 -13.85
CA ILE A 411 17.95 3.03 -14.51
C ILE A 411 18.35 2.98 -15.98
N SER A 412 18.74 1.80 -16.48
CA SER A 412 19.13 1.65 -17.89
C SER A 412 18.06 2.21 -18.83
N SER A 413 18.46 3.19 -19.65
CA SER A 413 17.54 3.95 -20.49
C SER A 413 18.26 4.74 -21.60
N THR A 414 17.50 5.18 -22.60
CA THR A 414 17.96 6.12 -23.63
C THR A 414 17.08 7.36 -23.62
N LEU A 415 17.70 8.54 -23.50
CA LEU A 415 17.08 9.85 -23.65
C LEU A 415 17.33 10.39 -25.06
N ASN A 416 16.28 10.88 -25.70
CA ASN A 416 16.34 11.62 -26.96
C ASN A 416 15.80 13.05 -26.76
N TRP A 417 16.69 13.99 -26.48
CA TRP A 417 16.36 15.40 -26.34
C TRP A 417 16.55 16.16 -27.66
N LYS A 418 15.58 15.98 -28.56
CA LYS A 418 15.60 16.56 -29.92
C LYS A 418 15.84 18.07 -29.95
N ALA A 419 15.22 18.82 -29.02
CA ALA A 419 15.35 20.28 -28.96
C ALA A 419 16.78 20.78 -28.69
N LYS A 420 17.64 19.94 -28.10
CA LYS A 420 19.07 20.22 -27.88
C LYS A 420 20.01 19.45 -28.81
N GLY A 421 19.48 18.55 -29.64
CA GLY A 421 20.31 17.63 -30.42
C GLY A 421 21.12 16.66 -29.53
N LEU A 422 20.65 16.39 -28.31
CA LEU A 422 21.30 15.46 -27.39
C LEU A 422 20.60 14.11 -27.44
N LYS A 423 21.37 13.04 -27.63
CA LYS A 423 20.94 11.66 -27.36
C LYS A 423 21.92 11.03 -26.38
N LEU A 424 21.39 10.49 -25.28
CA LEU A 424 22.16 9.96 -24.16
C LEU A 424 21.66 8.55 -23.83
N THR A 425 22.55 7.57 -23.81
CA THR A 425 22.26 6.22 -23.31
C THR A 425 22.88 6.03 -21.94
N GLN A 426 22.08 5.63 -20.95
CA GLN A 426 22.49 5.23 -19.61
C GLN A 426 22.42 3.70 -19.50
N GLN A 427 23.50 3.08 -19.06
CA GLN A 427 23.59 1.68 -18.68
C GLN A 427 23.94 1.62 -17.20
N SER A 428 22.98 1.19 -16.39
CA SER A 428 23.15 1.06 -14.95
C SER A 428 23.25 -0.43 -14.59
N GLN A 429 24.26 -0.75 -13.80
CA GLN A 429 24.38 -2.05 -13.15
C GLN A 429 24.14 -1.92 -11.64
N ILE A 430 23.59 -0.79 -11.17
CA ILE A 430 23.26 -0.62 -9.77
C ILE A 430 22.09 -1.55 -9.41
N PRO A 431 22.19 -2.32 -8.32
CA PRO A 431 23.31 -2.41 -7.36
C PRO A 431 24.14 -3.70 -7.49
N GLU A 432 24.16 -4.34 -8.66
CA GLU A 432 25.11 -5.43 -8.89
C GLU A 432 26.56 -4.96 -8.78
N ASN A 433 26.83 -3.74 -9.24
CA ASN A 433 28.03 -2.98 -8.91
C ASN A 433 27.71 -1.49 -8.71
N ASP A 434 28.74 -0.70 -8.42
CA ASP A 434 28.67 0.72 -8.10
C ASP A 434 28.90 1.64 -9.31
N ILE A 435 28.72 1.16 -10.56
CA ILE A 435 29.04 1.91 -11.78
C ILE A 435 27.80 2.14 -12.65
N VAL A 436 27.69 3.36 -13.15
CA VAL A 436 26.75 3.75 -14.21
C VAL A 436 27.54 4.32 -15.38
N ILE A 437 27.30 3.79 -16.57
CA ILE A 437 27.92 4.27 -17.80
C ILE A 437 26.92 5.08 -18.61
N PHE A 438 27.33 6.26 -19.04
CA PHE A 438 26.59 7.07 -19.99
C PHE A 438 27.36 7.19 -21.29
N THR A 439 26.67 7.12 -22.42
CA THR A 439 27.23 7.34 -23.75
C THR A 439 26.48 8.49 -24.42
N ILE A 440 27.23 9.49 -24.89
CA ILE A 440 26.68 10.57 -25.72
C ILE A 440 26.54 10.05 -27.15
N ASP A 441 25.34 9.59 -27.51
CA ASP A 441 25.05 9.08 -28.86
C ASP A 441 24.90 10.22 -29.88
N SER A 442 24.61 11.44 -29.43
CA SER A 442 24.57 12.66 -30.23
C SER A 442 24.73 13.85 -29.30
N ALA A 443 25.58 14.82 -29.66
CA ALA A 443 25.95 15.92 -28.78
C ALA A 443 25.33 17.27 -29.20
N PRO A 444 24.95 18.13 -28.24
CA PRO A 444 24.60 19.51 -28.54
C PRO A 444 25.82 20.28 -29.11
N PRO A 445 25.60 21.28 -29.99
CA PRO A 445 26.70 22.05 -30.59
C PRO A 445 27.38 23.04 -29.62
N GLU A 446 26.74 23.31 -28.50
CA GLU A 446 27.20 24.27 -27.49
C GLU A 446 27.58 23.56 -26.19
N ARG A 447 28.37 24.26 -25.37
CA ARG A 447 28.71 23.80 -24.03
C ARG A 447 27.44 23.54 -23.22
N PHE A 448 27.40 22.37 -22.59
CA PHE A 448 26.20 21.86 -21.94
C PHE A 448 26.53 21.17 -20.61
N THR A 449 25.68 21.37 -19.62
CA THR A 449 25.88 20.83 -18.26
C THR A 449 25.02 19.59 -18.04
N VAL A 450 25.66 18.49 -17.62
CA VAL A 450 24.98 17.31 -17.09
C VAL A 450 25.19 17.27 -15.58
N LYS A 451 24.11 17.15 -14.82
CA LYS A 451 24.08 17.06 -13.35
C LYS A 451 23.71 15.64 -12.95
N PHE A 452 24.63 14.93 -12.31
CA PHE A 452 24.42 13.57 -11.81
C PHE A 452 24.08 13.62 -10.32
N ARG A 453 22.93 13.09 -9.90
CA ARG A 453 22.55 13.05 -8.47
C ARG A 453 23.58 12.26 -7.65
N VAL A 454 23.92 12.73 -6.47
CA VAL A 454 24.63 11.94 -5.45
C VAL A 454 23.58 11.45 -4.45
N PRO A 455 23.15 10.16 -4.51
CA PRO A 455 22.10 9.66 -3.64
C PRO A 455 22.49 9.60 -2.16
N GLU A 456 21.50 9.74 -1.27
CA GLU A 456 21.70 9.65 0.19
C GLU A 456 22.32 8.31 0.66
N TRP A 457 22.10 7.23 -0.09
CA TRP A 457 22.60 5.89 0.26
C TRP A 457 24.08 5.66 -0.09
N THR A 458 24.73 6.62 -0.77
CA THR A 458 26.12 6.48 -1.19
C THR A 458 27.05 6.36 0.01
N ALA A 459 28.01 5.43 -0.03
CA ALA A 459 28.89 5.16 1.09
C ALA A 459 29.68 6.41 1.52
N ALA A 460 29.47 6.86 2.75
CA ALA A 460 29.94 8.17 3.22
C ALA A 460 31.47 8.33 3.30
N ASP A 461 32.22 7.22 3.35
CA ASP A 461 33.68 7.18 3.44
C ASP A 461 34.37 6.84 2.11
N GLN A 462 33.62 6.79 1.00
CA GLN A 462 34.14 6.51 -0.32
C GLN A 462 33.80 7.65 -1.29
N GLU A 463 34.76 8.02 -2.15
CA GLU A 463 34.56 9.11 -3.11
C GLU A 463 33.64 8.69 -4.25
N VAL A 464 32.66 9.54 -4.55
CA VAL A 464 31.93 9.52 -5.82
C VAL A 464 32.84 10.09 -6.90
N THR A 465 33.04 9.35 -7.98
CA THR A 465 33.93 9.77 -9.06
C THR A 465 33.22 9.81 -10.40
N VAL A 466 33.55 10.82 -11.20
CA VAL A 466 33.14 10.92 -12.60
C VAL A 466 34.39 10.82 -13.46
N ARG A 467 34.40 9.87 -14.39
CA ARG A 467 35.42 9.80 -15.46
C ARG A 467 34.78 10.11 -16.79
N ILE A 468 35.49 10.84 -17.64
CA ILE A 468 35.11 11.06 -19.03
C ILE A 468 36.21 10.47 -19.89
N ASN A 469 35.86 9.52 -20.76
CA ASN A 469 36.81 8.81 -21.64
C ASN A 469 38.01 8.22 -20.86
N GLY A 470 37.76 7.70 -19.66
CA GLY A 470 38.77 7.11 -18.77
C GLY A 470 39.50 8.07 -17.84
N GLU A 471 39.34 9.39 -18.01
CA GLU A 471 40.03 10.39 -17.18
C GLU A 471 39.13 10.94 -16.08
N ILE A 472 39.63 10.95 -14.84
CA ILE A 472 38.93 11.56 -13.70
C ILE A 472 38.69 13.03 -14.00
N THR A 473 37.42 13.44 -13.98
CA THR A 473 36.99 14.80 -14.29
C THR A 473 36.46 15.47 -13.03
N ALA A 474 36.94 16.69 -12.76
CA ALA A 474 36.41 17.50 -11.67
C ALA A 474 34.95 17.88 -11.96
N ALA A 475 34.08 17.69 -10.97
CA ALA A 475 32.69 18.08 -11.02
C ALA A 475 32.37 19.05 -9.87
N GLU A 476 31.53 20.04 -10.14
CA GLU A 476 31.05 20.96 -9.10
C GLU A 476 29.90 20.31 -8.33
N VAL A 477 29.97 20.28 -7.00
CA VAL A 477 28.87 19.78 -6.16
C VAL A 477 27.86 20.91 -5.98
N VAL A 478 26.67 20.77 -6.56
CA VAL A 478 25.58 21.75 -6.48
C VAL A 478 24.29 21.05 -6.04
N ASN A 479 23.80 21.38 -4.85
CA ASN A 479 22.53 20.86 -4.31
C ASN A 479 22.38 19.33 -4.39
N GLY A 480 23.44 18.58 -4.04
CA GLY A 480 23.43 17.11 -4.11
C GLY A 480 23.63 16.53 -5.51
N TYR A 481 24.10 17.33 -6.48
CA TYR A 481 24.46 16.85 -7.82
C TYR A 481 25.92 17.17 -8.16
N LEU A 482 26.56 16.29 -8.92
CA LEU A 482 27.82 16.54 -9.60
C LEU A 482 27.55 17.17 -10.96
N ALA A 483 27.82 18.46 -11.09
CA ALA A 483 27.64 19.23 -12.30
C ALA A 483 28.92 19.18 -13.16
N VAL A 484 28.76 18.69 -14.40
CA VAL A 484 29.82 18.58 -15.39
C VAL A 484 29.44 19.38 -16.63
N ALA A 485 30.11 20.51 -16.83
CA ALA A 485 29.87 21.40 -17.97
C ALA A 485 30.99 21.25 -19.01
N LYS A 486 30.67 20.71 -20.19
CA LYS A 486 31.62 20.41 -21.27
C LYS A 486 31.03 20.73 -22.65
N GLU A 487 31.90 20.92 -23.64
CA GLU A 487 31.54 20.72 -25.05
C GLU A 487 31.59 19.22 -25.32
N TRP A 488 30.42 18.56 -25.29
CA TRP A 488 30.32 17.12 -25.46
C TRP A 488 30.53 16.75 -26.93
N GLN A 489 31.07 15.57 -27.16
CA GLN A 489 31.23 14.98 -28.49
C GLN A 489 30.45 13.68 -28.58
N GLU A 490 29.98 13.36 -29.78
CA GLU A 490 29.44 12.04 -30.06
C GLU A 490 30.49 10.97 -29.74
N GLY A 491 30.09 9.95 -29.00
CA GLY A 491 30.96 8.88 -28.51
C GLY A 491 31.62 9.16 -27.15
N ASP A 492 31.45 10.36 -26.57
CA ASP A 492 31.92 10.61 -25.19
C ASP A 492 31.27 9.62 -24.23
N GLN A 493 32.11 8.96 -23.42
CA GLN A 493 31.69 8.03 -22.39
C GLN A 493 31.91 8.66 -21.01
N ILE A 494 30.85 8.70 -20.20
CA ILE A 494 30.90 9.14 -18.82
C ILE A 494 30.73 7.91 -17.93
N GLU A 495 31.69 7.64 -17.06
CA GLU A 495 31.59 6.63 -16.01
C GLU A 495 31.35 7.35 -14.68
N LEU A 496 30.21 7.07 -14.06
CA LEU A 496 29.87 7.54 -12.73
C LEU A 496 29.99 6.37 -11.75
N LYS A 497 30.86 6.51 -10.74
CA LYS A 497 31.00 5.54 -9.66
C LYS A 497 30.29 6.06 -8.41
N LEU A 498 29.29 5.31 -7.92
CA LEU A 498 28.46 5.60 -6.75
C LEU A 498 28.65 4.48 -5.70
N PRO A 499 29.63 4.60 -4.79
CA PRO A 499 29.95 3.56 -3.82
C PRO A 499 28.72 3.05 -3.06
N LEU A 500 28.50 1.74 -3.11
CA LEU A 500 27.39 1.05 -2.44
C LEU A 500 27.81 0.55 -1.06
N GLU A 501 26.93 0.68 -0.07
CA GLU A 501 27.13 0.09 1.24
C GLU A 501 25.83 -0.49 1.79
N VAL A 502 25.99 -1.39 2.76
CA VAL A 502 24.86 -1.80 3.62
C VAL A 502 24.60 -0.68 4.62
N GLN A 503 23.34 -0.27 4.73
CA GLN A 503 22.88 0.66 5.75
C GLN A 503 21.79 0.02 6.61
N VAL A 504 21.56 0.62 7.78
CA VAL A 504 20.62 0.12 8.80
C VAL A 504 19.55 1.17 9.02
N SER A 505 18.28 0.76 8.97
CA SER A 505 17.13 1.60 9.33
C SER A 505 16.42 1.01 10.54
N ARG A 506 16.41 1.74 11.66
CA ARG A 506 15.72 1.33 12.89
C ARG A 506 14.35 1.99 12.99
N LEU A 507 13.37 1.31 13.57
CA LEU A 507 12.05 1.90 13.81
C LEU A 507 12.10 2.88 14.99
N PRO A 508 11.39 4.01 14.91
CA PRO A 508 11.51 5.09 15.89
C PRO A 508 10.93 4.77 17.26
N ASP A 509 9.94 3.89 17.36
CA ASP A 509 9.32 3.41 18.60
C ASP A 509 10.01 2.17 19.20
N ASN A 510 10.77 1.43 18.40
CA ASN A 510 11.55 0.30 18.86
C ASN A 510 12.92 0.29 18.18
N PRO A 511 13.98 0.79 18.84
CA PRO A 511 15.31 0.78 18.26
C PRO A 511 15.78 -0.66 17.99
N ASN A 512 15.33 -1.69 18.71
CA ASN A 512 15.78 -3.05 18.40
C ASN A 512 15.17 -3.61 17.11
N ALA A 513 14.10 -3.01 16.55
CA ALA A 513 13.56 -3.40 15.25
C ALA A 513 14.34 -2.72 14.12
N ALA A 514 15.10 -3.50 13.34
CA ALA A 514 15.97 -3.00 12.28
C ALA A 514 15.68 -3.66 10.93
N ALA A 515 15.79 -2.87 9.87
CA ALA A 515 15.83 -3.30 8.48
C ALA A 515 17.19 -2.93 7.85
N PHE A 516 17.54 -3.61 6.77
CA PHE A 516 18.80 -3.38 6.06
C PHE A 516 18.53 -2.91 4.64
N THR A 517 19.37 -2.01 4.15
CA THR A 517 19.37 -1.58 2.75
C THR A 517 20.75 -1.81 2.13
N TYR A 518 20.82 -1.92 0.81
CA TYR A 518 22.07 -1.92 0.05
C TYR A 518 21.94 -1.01 -1.18
N GLY A 519 22.61 0.13 -1.14
CA GLY A 519 22.30 1.24 -2.03
C GLY A 519 20.82 1.61 -1.95
N PRO A 520 20.09 1.70 -3.08
CA PRO A 520 18.68 2.09 -3.07
C PRO A 520 17.71 0.96 -2.68
N LEU A 521 18.19 -0.26 -2.45
CA LEU A 521 17.34 -1.43 -2.24
C LEU A 521 17.10 -1.71 -0.76
N VAL A 522 15.85 -1.87 -0.37
CA VAL A 522 15.49 -2.55 0.88
C VAL A 522 15.72 -4.04 0.72
N LEU A 523 16.30 -4.67 1.74
CA LEU A 523 16.54 -6.10 1.79
C LEU A 523 15.46 -6.81 2.63
N CYS A 524 15.12 -8.04 2.25
CA CYS A 524 14.26 -8.94 3.02
C CYS A 524 14.82 -10.36 3.06
N THR A 525 14.42 -11.16 4.05
CA THR A 525 14.61 -12.62 4.04
C THR A 525 13.34 -13.34 3.62
N ARG A 526 13.45 -14.59 3.17
CA ARG A 526 12.33 -15.45 2.76
C ARG A 526 11.98 -16.46 3.86
N PHE A 527 10.70 -16.84 3.90
CA PHE A 527 10.15 -17.84 4.83
C PHE A 527 9.30 -18.92 4.13
N GLY A 528 9.52 -19.16 2.84
CA GLY A 528 8.80 -20.18 2.09
C GLY A 528 7.38 -19.80 1.68
N GLY A 529 6.72 -20.70 0.94
CA GLY A 529 5.38 -20.52 0.39
C GLY A 529 4.27 -21.32 1.08
N GLU A 530 4.55 -21.87 2.28
CA GLU A 530 3.62 -22.72 3.04
C GLU A 530 2.30 -21.99 3.34
N LYS A 531 1.17 -22.62 2.96
CA LYS A 531 -0.21 -22.20 3.26
C LYS A 531 -0.48 -20.70 3.04
N MET A 532 -0.02 -20.14 1.92
CA MET A 532 -0.30 -18.75 1.55
C MET A 532 -1.77 -18.58 1.17
N ILE A 533 -2.61 -18.20 2.13
CA ILE A 533 -4.04 -17.98 1.95
C ILE A 533 -4.33 -16.48 1.94
N ILE A 534 -5.12 -16.05 0.94
CA ILE A 534 -5.60 -14.68 0.81
C ILE A 534 -7.04 -14.64 1.31
N GLU A 535 -7.35 -13.72 2.21
CA GLU A 535 -8.69 -13.51 2.76
C GLU A 535 -9.25 -12.14 2.35
N PRO A 536 -10.58 -11.99 2.27
CA PRO A 536 -11.21 -10.67 2.16
C PRO A 536 -10.83 -9.75 3.31
N HIS A 537 -10.63 -8.47 3.02
CA HIS A 537 -10.41 -7.42 4.00
C HIS A 537 -11.27 -6.21 3.66
N TRP A 538 -12.44 -6.10 4.29
CA TRP A 538 -13.50 -5.13 3.98
C TRP A 538 -13.82 -5.04 2.47
N PHE A 539 -13.12 -4.16 1.76
CA PHE A 539 -13.30 -3.90 0.33
C PHE A 539 -12.12 -4.39 -0.54
N SER A 540 -11.05 -4.92 0.06
CA SER A 540 -9.88 -5.48 -0.62
C SER A 540 -9.56 -6.88 -0.08
N VAL A 541 -8.27 -7.24 -0.02
CA VAL A 541 -7.78 -8.54 0.46
C VAL A 541 -6.56 -8.36 1.37
N LYS A 542 -6.30 -9.37 2.21
CA LYS A 542 -5.13 -9.44 3.08
C LYS A 542 -4.49 -10.83 3.02
N PRO A 543 -3.16 -10.94 3.19
CA PRO A 543 -2.47 -12.21 3.37
C PRO A 543 -2.65 -12.72 4.81
N THR A 544 -2.75 -14.03 4.99
CA THR A 544 -2.83 -14.66 6.32
C THR A 544 -1.49 -15.25 6.76
N LEU A 545 -1.40 -15.52 8.06
CA LEU A 545 -0.33 -16.30 8.68
C LEU A 545 -0.98 -17.33 9.60
N PRO A 546 -1.20 -18.56 9.11
CA PRO A 546 -1.72 -19.66 9.93
C PRO A 546 -0.80 -19.94 11.12
N GLU A 547 -1.35 -20.30 12.28
CA GLU A 547 -0.60 -20.47 13.54
C GLU A 547 0.52 -21.51 13.44
N ASP A 548 0.30 -22.60 12.71
CA ASP A 548 1.32 -23.64 12.52
C ASP A 548 2.48 -23.16 11.63
N VAL A 549 2.22 -22.22 10.71
CA VAL A 549 3.28 -21.55 9.94
C VAL A 549 3.94 -20.47 10.79
N GLU A 550 3.16 -19.70 11.57
CA GLU A 550 3.66 -18.65 12.46
C GLU A 550 4.70 -19.17 13.46
N ALA A 551 4.50 -20.39 13.97
CA ALA A 551 5.43 -21.03 14.90
C ALA A 551 6.87 -21.13 14.34
N ASP A 552 6.98 -21.34 13.02
CA ASP A 552 8.23 -21.46 12.27
C ASP A 552 8.77 -20.10 11.78
N ILE A 553 7.97 -19.04 11.86
CA ILE A 553 8.45 -17.69 11.57
C ILE A 553 9.30 -17.19 12.73
N LYS A 554 10.49 -16.69 12.38
CA LYS A 554 11.42 -16.06 13.31
C LYS A 554 11.63 -14.61 12.89
N ASP A 555 11.14 -13.69 13.70
CA ASP A 555 11.21 -12.24 13.45
C ASP A 555 12.32 -11.53 14.27
N TYR A 556 13.28 -12.28 14.80
CA TYR A 556 14.40 -11.77 15.57
C TYR A 556 15.73 -12.41 15.15
N ILE A 557 16.83 -11.72 15.44
CA ILE A 557 18.21 -12.16 15.20
C ILE A 557 18.96 -12.02 16.52
N VAL A 558 19.65 -13.07 16.95
CA VAL A 558 20.45 -13.08 18.19
C VAL A 558 21.93 -12.90 17.85
N ILE A 559 22.50 -11.79 18.29
CA ILE A 559 23.90 -11.44 18.13
C ILE A 559 24.71 -12.17 19.20
N GLN A 560 25.59 -13.07 18.79
CA GLN A 560 26.26 -14.04 19.67
C GLN A 560 27.31 -13.39 20.57
N GLU A 561 28.04 -12.40 20.06
CA GLU A 561 29.13 -11.73 20.75
C GLU A 561 28.99 -10.20 20.70
N GLY A 562 29.32 -9.52 21.80
CA GLY A 562 29.27 -8.06 21.89
C GLY A 562 27.86 -7.49 22.14
N THR A 563 27.67 -6.23 21.77
CA THR A 563 26.37 -5.54 21.86
C THR A 563 25.72 -5.38 20.48
N VAL A 564 24.41 -5.10 20.46
CA VAL A 564 23.70 -4.73 19.23
C VAL A 564 24.37 -3.55 18.54
N GLU A 565 24.80 -2.55 19.29
CA GLU A 565 25.43 -1.35 18.74
C GLU A 565 26.81 -1.65 18.13
N ASP A 566 27.62 -2.51 18.76
CA ASP A 566 28.92 -2.92 18.21
C ASP A 566 28.75 -3.71 16.91
N TRP A 567 27.74 -4.57 16.84
CA TRP A 567 27.42 -5.34 15.64
C TRP A 567 26.93 -4.44 14.50
N LEU A 568 26.06 -3.48 14.81
CA LEU A 568 25.58 -2.49 13.82
C LEU A 568 26.68 -1.54 13.34
N ALA A 569 27.57 -1.10 14.25
CA ALA A 569 28.71 -0.27 13.87
C ALA A 569 29.66 -0.97 12.88
N ASN A 570 29.64 -2.31 12.86
CA ASN A 570 30.42 -3.15 11.95
C ASN A 570 29.56 -3.81 10.85
N ILE A 571 28.41 -3.22 10.49
CA ILE A 571 27.43 -3.86 9.59
C ILE A 571 28.02 -4.32 8.25
N ARG A 572 29.01 -3.59 7.70
CA ARG A 572 29.68 -3.98 6.44
C ARG A 572 30.40 -5.34 6.52
N ALA A 573 30.90 -5.69 7.71
CA ALA A 573 31.54 -6.98 7.97
C ALA A 573 30.52 -8.05 8.42
N ASN A 574 29.36 -7.60 8.91
CA ASN A 574 28.36 -8.46 9.54
C ASN A 574 27.19 -8.84 8.64
N LEU A 575 26.89 -8.06 7.60
CA LEU A 575 25.94 -8.40 6.53
C LEU A 575 26.70 -8.37 5.20
N VAL A 576 27.17 -9.55 4.77
CA VAL A 576 28.16 -9.67 3.70
C VAL A 576 27.50 -10.16 2.41
N LYS A 577 27.72 -9.42 1.31
CA LYS A 577 27.26 -9.81 -0.04
C LYS A 577 27.91 -11.14 -0.45
N THR A 578 27.10 -12.11 -0.86
CA THR A 578 27.57 -13.36 -1.47
C THR A 578 28.24 -13.03 -2.81
N PRO A 579 29.49 -13.49 -3.07
CA PRO A 579 30.17 -13.19 -4.33
C PRO A 579 29.34 -13.59 -5.57
N GLY A 580 29.19 -12.63 -6.50
CA GLY A 580 28.45 -12.84 -7.75
C GLY A 580 26.93 -12.91 -7.62
N LYS A 581 26.36 -12.62 -6.44
CA LYS A 581 24.91 -12.59 -6.22
C LYS A 581 24.50 -11.33 -5.46
N LEU A 582 23.35 -10.77 -5.78
CA LEU A 582 22.69 -9.75 -4.97
C LEU A 582 21.93 -10.39 -3.80
N GLU A 583 22.68 -11.02 -2.92
CA GLU A 583 22.22 -11.74 -1.73
C GLU A 583 23.24 -11.50 -0.61
N PHE A 584 22.77 -11.40 0.64
CA PHE A 584 23.62 -11.11 1.79
C PHE A 584 23.41 -12.13 2.91
N THR A 585 24.49 -12.44 3.62
CA THR A 585 24.53 -13.41 4.72
C THR A 585 24.99 -12.74 6.00
N LEU A 586 24.46 -13.18 7.14
CA LEU A 586 24.85 -12.67 8.45
C LEU A 586 26.20 -13.27 8.91
N ARG A 587 26.84 -12.57 9.83
CA ARG A 587 28.01 -13.03 10.60
C ARG A 587 27.84 -12.69 12.07
N GLY A 588 28.25 -13.62 12.93
CA GLY A 588 28.24 -13.43 14.38
C GLY A 588 26.85 -13.50 15.00
N THR A 589 25.91 -14.20 14.35
CA THR A 589 24.52 -14.35 14.77
C THR A 589 24.11 -15.81 14.84
N ASP A 590 22.93 -16.09 15.41
CA ASP A 590 22.30 -17.42 15.34
C ASP A 590 21.70 -17.77 13.96
N GLU A 591 21.76 -16.85 12.99
CA GLU A 591 21.15 -17.00 11.66
C GLU A 591 22.17 -16.89 10.51
N ASP A 592 23.46 -17.01 10.79
CA ASP A 592 24.56 -16.90 9.82
C ASP A 592 24.39 -17.85 8.61
N ASP A 593 23.88 -19.07 8.87
CA ASP A 593 23.72 -20.11 7.87
C ASP A 593 22.30 -20.24 7.28
N ASN A 594 21.29 -19.60 7.89
CA ASN A 594 19.90 -19.74 7.43
C ASN A 594 19.34 -18.48 6.78
N PHE A 595 19.50 -17.30 7.39
CA PHE A 595 18.95 -16.07 6.80
C PHE A 595 19.78 -15.64 5.59
N ARG A 596 19.05 -15.29 4.52
CA ARG A 596 19.58 -14.80 3.25
C ARG A 596 18.78 -13.56 2.87
N PHE A 597 19.45 -12.42 2.89
CA PHE A 597 18.85 -11.13 2.60
C PHE A 597 18.96 -10.83 1.10
N ILE A 598 17.84 -10.57 0.45
CA ILE A 598 17.74 -10.27 -0.98
C ILE A 598 16.92 -8.99 -1.21
N PRO A 599 16.99 -8.38 -2.41
CA PRO A 599 16.15 -7.23 -2.74
C PRO A 599 14.65 -7.48 -2.56
N TYR A 600 14.02 -6.67 -1.70
CA TYR A 600 12.59 -6.77 -1.38
C TYR A 600 11.67 -6.66 -2.60
N PHE A 601 11.98 -5.77 -3.54
CA PHE A 601 11.16 -5.59 -4.73
C PHE A 601 11.12 -6.85 -5.62
N SER A 602 12.17 -7.68 -5.56
CA SER A 602 12.26 -8.90 -6.36
C SER A 602 11.52 -10.10 -5.76
N GLU A 603 11.05 -10.00 -4.50
CA GLU A 603 10.30 -11.05 -3.84
C GLU A 603 8.78 -10.91 -4.09
N TYR A 604 8.18 -11.90 -4.75
CA TYR A 604 6.75 -11.92 -5.09
C TYR A 604 6.10 -13.31 -4.95
N LYS A 605 6.85 -14.33 -4.54
CA LYS A 605 6.43 -15.73 -4.53
C LYS A 605 6.21 -16.28 -3.14
N GLU A 606 6.90 -15.75 -2.14
CA GLU A 606 7.05 -16.35 -0.82
C GLU A 606 6.72 -15.35 0.29
N ARG A 607 6.62 -15.89 1.50
CA ARG A 607 6.61 -15.12 2.73
C ARG A 607 7.95 -14.42 2.92
N TYR A 608 7.93 -13.22 3.50
CA TYR A 608 9.13 -12.43 3.69
C TYR A 608 9.18 -11.72 5.06
N GLY A 609 10.36 -11.24 5.44
CA GLY A 609 10.56 -10.33 6.56
C GLY A 609 11.57 -9.23 6.21
N ILE A 610 11.22 -7.98 6.51
CA ILE A 610 12.08 -6.80 6.32
C ILE A 610 12.71 -6.36 7.64
N TYR A 611 11.88 -6.28 8.69
CA TYR A 611 12.28 -5.86 10.02
C TYR A 611 12.51 -7.05 10.95
N PHE A 612 13.60 -7.00 11.69
CA PHE A 612 13.98 -8.00 12.68
C PHE A 612 14.29 -7.34 14.01
N HIS A 613 13.84 -7.96 15.11
CA HIS A 613 14.31 -7.59 16.44
C HIS A 613 15.74 -8.09 16.65
N LEU A 614 16.68 -7.17 16.86
CA LEU A 614 18.08 -7.48 17.17
C LEU A 614 18.23 -7.67 18.68
N LEU A 615 18.62 -8.87 19.09
CA LEU A 615 18.68 -9.30 20.48
C LEU A 615 20.07 -9.86 20.82
N THR A 616 20.33 -10.05 22.12
CA THR A 616 21.51 -10.78 22.62
C THR A 616 21.06 -12.01 23.42
N PRO A 617 21.92 -13.03 23.62
CA PRO A 617 21.56 -14.29 24.28
C PRO A 617 20.96 -14.11 25.68
N ASN A 618 21.32 -13.04 26.39
CA ASN A 618 20.86 -12.76 27.75
C ASN A 618 19.80 -11.64 27.82
N SER A 619 19.27 -11.20 26.66
CA SER A 619 18.26 -10.14 26.66
C SER A 619 16.95 -10.63 27.31
N PRO A 620 16.29 -9.80 28.16
CA PRO A 620 15.01 -10.17 28.77
C PRO A 620 13.94 -10.52 27.73
N VAL A 621 13.92 -9.77 26.62
CA VAL A 621 12.98 -10.00 25.50
C VAL A 621 13.17 -11.38 24.87
N LEU A 622 14.41 -11.82 24.63
CA LEU A 622 14.65 -13.17 24.11
C LEU A 622 14.15 -14.24 25.08
N LYS A 623 14.39 -14.05 26.38
CA LYS A 623 13.91 -14.97 27.41
C LYS A 623 12.38 -15.08 27.39
N GLU A 624 11.67 -13.95 27.31
CA GLU A 624 10.20 -13.92 27.22
C GLU A 624 9.70 -14.64 25.96
N ILE A 625 10.34 -14.41 24.80
CA ILE A 625 10.01 -15.09 23.54
C ILE A 625 10.19 -16.61 23.68
N LEU A 626 11.31 -17.05 24.23
CA LEU A 626 11.61 -18.49 24.38
C LEU A 626 10.68 -19.16 25.39
N GLU A 627 10.35 -18.49 26.51
CA GLU A 627 9.39 -18.99 27.49
C GLU A 627 7.98 -19.10 26.90
N ALA A 628 7.55 -18.09 26.12
CA ALA A 628 6.28 -18.12 25.42
C ALA A 628 6.22 -19.25 24.37
N LYS A 629 7.25 -19.40 23.53
CA LYS A 629 7.34 -20.51 22.56
C LYS A 629 7.35 -21.88 23.24
N ALA A 630 8.12 -22.04 24.31
CA ALA A 630 8.15 -23.29 25.08
C ALA A 630 6.79 -23.63 25.70
N ARG A 631 6.09 -22.62 26.25
CA ARG A 631 4.75 -22.78 26.81
C ARG A 631 3.74 -23.17 25.72
N ALA A 632 3.76 -22.51 24.56
CA ALA A 632 2.89 -22.81 23.43
C ALA A 632 3.13 -24.23 22.88
N ALA A 633 4.39 -24.62 22.69
CA ALA A 633 4.76 -25.95 22.20
C ALA A 633 4.30 -27.07 23.15
N LYS A 634 4.51 -26.87 24.45
CA LYS A 634 3.99 -27.81 25.46
C LYS A 634 2.45 -27.88 25.38
N LEU A 635 1.75 -26.77 25.10
CA LEU A 635 0.28 -26.71 25.18
C LEU A 635 -0.31 -27.43 23.98
N ALA A 636 0.30 -27.23 22.82
CA ALA A 636 -0.01 -27.99 21.61
C ALA A 636 0.21 -29.50 21.84
N ALA A 637 1.34 -29.90 22.42
CA ALA A 637 1.62 -31.31 22.74
C ALA A 637 0.64 -31.91 23.76
N ALA A 638 0.12 -31.07 24.67
CA ALA A 638 -0.88 -31.48 25.64
C ALA A 638 -2.32 -31.47 25.10
N THR A 639 -2.57 -30.88 23.93
CA THR A 639 -3.93 -30.73 23.41
C THR A 639 -4.46 -32.06 22.86
N ILE A 640 -5.58 -32.52 23.42
CA ILE A 640 -6.33 -33.69 22.95
C ILE A 640 -7.32 -33.27 21.87
N ASP A 641 -8.03 -32.16 22.10
CA ASP A 641 -8.96 -31.57 21.14
C ASP A 641 -9.13 -30.07 21.36
N MET A 642 -9.53 -29.34 20.31
CA MET A 642 -9.67 -27.89 20.36
C MET A 642 -10.74 -27.35 19.41
N VAL A 643 -11.63 -26.50 19.94
CA VAL A 643 -12.55 -25.67 19.16
C VAL A 643 -12.01 -24.25 19.09
N GLN A 644 -11.80 -23.73 17.88
CA GLN A 644 -11.56 -22.31 17.66
C GLN A 644 -12.91 -21.58 17.67
N ILE A 645 -13.07 -20.64 18.61
CA ILE A 645 -14.34 -19.96 18.87
C ILE A 645 -14.66 -18.97 17.74
N THR A 646 -15.93 -18.95 17.34
CA THR A 646 -16.46 -18.23 16.15
C THR A 646 -15.76 -18.54 14.83
N ASN A 647 -15.16 -19.72 14.72
CA ASN A 647 -14.73 -20.27 13.43
C ASN A 647 -15.77 -21.30 12.98
N ASP A 648 -16.57 -20.95 11.96
CA ASP A 648 -17.70 -21.76 11.52
C ASP A 648 -17.32 -23.22 11.19
N GLN A 649 -16.12 -23.46 10.65
CA GLN A 649 -15.68 -24.83 10.31
C GLN A 649 -15.36 -25.63 11.57
N TYR A 650 -14.62 -25.05 12.51
CA TYR A 650 -14.26 -25.72 13.76
C TYR A 650 -15.50 -25.92 14.63
N GLU A 651 -16.35 -24.90 14.78
CA GLU A 651 -17.55 -24.99 15.61
C GLU A 651 -18.59 -25.97 15.03
N ALA A 652 -18.71 -26.06 13.70
CA ALA A 652 -19.54 -27.08 13.06
C ALA A 652 -18.95 -28.50 13.24
N ALA A 653 -17.64 -28.67 13.10
CA ALA A 653 -16.97 -29.96 13.32
C ALA A 653 -17.16 -30.48 14.76
N HIS A 654 -17.26 -29.56 15.73
CA HIS A 654 -17.50 -29.85 17.13
C HIS A 654 -18.98 -29.74 17.53
N ASN A 655 -19.91 -29.82 16.57
CA ASN A 655 -21.35 -29.89 16.82
C ASN A 655 -21.86 -28.78 17.77
N LEU A 656 -21.53 -27.52 17.44
CA LEU A 656 -22.06 -26.35 18.15
C LEU A 656 -23.59 -26.42 18.21
N ARG A 657 -24.12 -26.41 19.43
CA ARG A 657 -25.56 -26.37 19.71
C ARG A 657 -25.85 -25.26 20.71
N GLY A 658 -27.06 -24.71 20.69
CA GLY A 658 -27.52 -23.69 21.64
C GLY A 658 -28.05 -22.43 20.97
N ASN A 659 -28.22 -21.38 21.77
CA ASN A 659 -28.78 -20.09 21.37
C ASN A 659 -27.77 -18.94 21.57
N SER A 660 -26.49 -19.24 21.41
CA SER A 660 -25.41 -18.27 21.59
C SER A 660 -25.09 -17.47 20.35
N SER A 661 -24.41 -16.35 20.59
CA SER A 661 -23.91 -15.45 19.55
C SER A 661 -22.38 -15.36 19.62
N GLY A 662 -21.77 -15.20 18.45
CA GLY A 662 -20.34 -14.95 18.30
C GLY A 662 -20.03 -13.46 18.19
N GLY A 663 -18.80 -13.07 18.54
CA GLY A 663 -18.27 -11.73 18.36
C GLY A 663 -16.75 -11.70 18.53
N SER A 664 -16.16 -10.51 18.67
CA SER A 664 -14.74 -10.36 18.99
C SER A 664 -14.54 -9.21 19.98
N PHE A 665 -13.53 -9.34 20.83
CA PHE A 665 -13.14 -8.32 21.80
C PHE A 665 -11.68 -8.50 22.21
N GLY A 666 -10.94 -7.38 22.31
CA GLY A 666 -9.54 -7.38 22.75
C GLY A 666 -8.61 -8.21 21.87
N GLY A 667 -8.91 -8.34 20.57
CA GLY A 667 -8.14 -9.14 19.62
C GLY A 667 -8.53 -10.62 19.54
N PHE A 668 -9.44 -11.09 20.40
CA PHE A 668 -9.89 -12.47 20.42
C PHE A 668 -11.34 -12.62 19.98
N ASN A 669 -11.64 -13.72 19.32
CA ASN A 669 -13.01 -14.16 19.06
C ASN A 669 -13.67 -14.61 20.37
N LEU A 670 -14.98 -14.44 20.49
CA LEU A 670 -15.74 -14.82 21.68
C LEU A 670 -17.10 -15.40 21.34
N ARG A 671 -17.59 -16.27 22.22
CA ARG A 671 -18.99 -16.72 22.21
C ARG A 671 -19.63 -16.53 23.57
N HIS A 672 -20.86 -16.03 23.55
CA HIS A 672 -21.63 -15.75 24.76
C HIS A 672 -23.13 -15.82 24.53
N VAL A 673 -23.89 -15.86 25.62
CA VAL A 673 -25.35 -15.80 25.59
C VAL A 673 -25.88 -15.30 26.93
N TYR A 674 -26.98 -14.55 26.89
CA TYR A 674 -27.69 -14.10 28.08
C TYR A 674 -28.92 -14.97 28.33
N GLY A 675 -29.22 -15.24 29.61
CA GLY A 675 -30.49 -15.84 30.01
C GLY A 675 -31.08 -15.11 31.22
N GLU A 676 -32.42 -15.06 31.27
CA GLU A 676 -33.18 -14.48 32.37
C GLU A 676 -33.42 -15.51 33.50
N SER A 677 -33.34 -16.81 33.18
CA SER A 677 -33.53 -17.94 34.10
C SER A 677 -32.50 -19.06 33.87
N ASP A 678 -32.28 -19.92 34.88
CA ASP A 678 -31.26 -20.99 34.83
C ASP A 678 -31.34 -21.84 33.56
N GLY A 679 -30.25 -21.88 32.80
CA GLY A 679 -30.12 -22.70 31.60
C GLY A 679 -30.89 -22.23 30.37
N GLU A 680 -31.54 -21.07 30.41
CA GLU A 680 -32.22 -20.46 29.26
C GLU A 680 -31.25 -20.08 28.14
N GLY A 681 -30.14 -19.44 28.50
CA GLY A 681 -29.02 -19.14 27.61
C GLY A 681 -27.95 -20.22 27.74
N TRP A 682 -27.70 -20.96 26.68
CA TRP A 682 -26.68 -22.01 26.68
C TRP A 682 -26.06 -22.25 25.31
N PHE A 683 -24.90 -22.89 25.33
CA PHE A 683 -24.32 -23.52 24.15
C PHE A 683 -23.43 -24.69 24.55
N SER A 684 -23.17 -25.59 23.60
CA SER A 684 -22.32 -26.76 23.82
C SER A 684 -21.51 -27.14 22.60
N TYR A 685 -20.43 -27.85 22.85
CA TYR A 685 -19.60 -28.49 21.84
C TYR A 685 -19.36 -29.94 22.21
N ASP A 686 -19.14 -30.79 21.21
CA ASP A 686 -18.63 -32.13 21.43
C ASP A 686 -17.11 -32.12 21.26
N LEU A 687 -16.38 -32.54 22.28
CA LEU A 687 -14.92 -32.56 22.33
C LEU A 687 -14.40 -33.97 22.55
N ALA A 688 -13.32 -34.33 21.85
CA ALA A 688 -12.63 -35.58 22.07
C ALA A 688 -11.91 -35.59 23.43
N VAL A 689 -11.84 -36.78 24.02
CA VAL A 689 -11.17 -37.05 25.30
C VAL A 689 -10.33 -38.33 25.17
N ASN A 690 -9.31 -38.45 26.02
CA ASN A 690 -8.53 -39.67 26.11
C ASN A 690 -8.74 -40.32 27.49
N PRO A 691 -9.51 -41.42 27.60
CA PRO A 691 -9.89 -42.01 28.88
C PRO A 691 -8.72 -42.62 29.66
N GLU A 692 -7.57 -42.84 29.02
CA GLU A 692 -6.38 -43.45 29.62
C GLU A 692 -5.52 -42.45 30.40
N ILE A 693 -5.80 -41.14 30.30
CA ILE A 693 -5.02 -40.06 30.93
C ILE A 693 -5.93 -39.05 31.63
N ASN A 694 -5.35 -38.19 32.47
CA ASN A 694 -6.10 -37.06 33.04
C ASN A 694 -6.47 -36.08 31.92
N ASN A 695 -7.74 -35.66 31.90
CA ASN A 695 -8.23 -34.64 30.96
C ASN A 695 -8.61 -33.38 31.74
N TYR A 696 -8.28 -32.23 31.18
CA TYR A 696 -8.66 -30.92 31.71
C TYR A 696 -9.36 -30.11 30.62
N LEU A 697 -10.47 -29.48 30.97
CA LEU A 697 -11.12 -28.49 30.13
C LEU A 697 -10.46 -27.13 30.36
N CYS A 698 -9.86 -26.55 29.32
CA CYS A 698 -9.21 -25.24 29.38
C CYS A 698 -10.06 -24.19 28.68
N VAL A 699 -10.40 -23.11 29.40
CA VAL A 699 -11.26 -22.03 28.94
C VAL A 699 -10.60 -20.68 29.18
N LYS A 700 -10.55 -19.82 28.16
CA LYS A 700 -10.06 -18.44 28.29
C LYS A 700 -11.21 -17.49 28.64
N TYR A 701 -11.01 -16.68 29.68
CA TYR A 701 -11.94 -15.63 30.11
C TYR A 701 -11.29 -14.25 30.08
N TYR A 702 -12.12 -13.22 30.06
CA TYR A 702 -11.71 -11.83 30.25
C TYR A 702 -12.13 -11.34 31.64
N SER A 703 -11.18 -10.87 32.44
CA SER A 703 -11.47 -10.40 33.81
C SER A 703 -12.36 -9.16 33.89
N GLY A 704 -12.56 -8.42 32.80
CA GLY A 704 -13.56 -7.35 32.74
C GLY A 704 -15.00 -7.86 32.70
N ASP A 705 -15.21 -9.16 32.45
CA ASP A 705 -16.51 -9.84 32.55
C ASP A 705 -16.84 -10.29 33.98
N ALA A 706 -16.13 -9.76 34.98
CA ALA A 706 -16.30 -10.14 36.38
C ALA A 706 -17.76 -10.06 36.84
N GLY A 707 -18.21 -11.11 37.54
CA GLY A 707 -19.59 -11.24 38.05
C GLY A 707 -20.55 -11.96 37.11
N ARG A 708 -20.16 -12.31 35.87
CA ARG A 708 -20.95 -13.25 35.06
C ARG A 708 -20.93 -14.65 35.69
N THR A 709 -22.12 -15.22 35.92
CA THR A 709 -22.33 -16.55 36.51
C THR A 709 -22.92 -17.54 35.52
N PHE A 710 -22.35 -18.73 35.45
CA PHE A 710 -22.82 -19.83 34.59
C PHE A 710 -22.29 -21.17 35.07
N ASN A 711 -22.89 -22.25 34.60
CA ASN A 711 -22.53 -23.62 34.91
C ASN A 711 -21.88 -24.27 33.70
N ILE A 712 -20.88 -25.12 33.95
CA ILE A 712 -20.24 -25.96 32.94
C ILE A 712 -20.64 -27.41 33.21
N TYR A 713 -21.11 -28.11 32.19
CA TYR A 713 -21.54 -29.50 32.25
C TYR A 713 -20.72 -30.36 31.29
N ILE A 714 -20.51 -31.62 31.67
CA ILE A 714 -19.94 -32.69 30.85
C ILE A 714 -20.98 -33.79 30.75
N ASP A 715 -21.49 -34.06 29.54
CA ASP A 715 -22.59 -35.01 29.29
C ASP A 715 -23.77 -34.83 30.28
N ASP A 716 -24.23 -33.57 30.41
CA ASP A 716 -25.29 -33.12 31.31
C ASP A 716 -25.01 -33.27 32.82
N GLN A 717 -23.81 -33.71 33.23
CA GLN A 717 -23.36 -33.70 34.62
C GLN A 717 -22.66 -32.38 34.95
N LEU A 718 -23.03 -31.75 36.07
CA LEU A 718 -22.47 -30.46 36.47
C LEU A 718 -21.01 -30.60 36.90
N LEU A 719 -20.08 -30.04 36.12
CA LEU A 719 -18.65 -30.02 36.43
C LEU A 719 -18.31 -28.91 37.45
N VAL A 720 -18.77 -27.69 37.17
CA VAL A 720 -18.44 -26.52 38.00
C VAL A 720 -19.51 -25.44 37.83
N GLU A 721 -19.76 -24.72 38.92
CA GLU A 721 -20.46 -23.44 38.89
C GLU A 721 -19.42 -22.31 38.83
N GLU A 722 -19.35 -21.62 37.69
CA GLU A 722 -18.36 -20.60 37.42
C GLU A 722 -18.89 -19.19 37.74
N THR A 723 -17.98 -18.33 38.19
CA THR A 723 -18.20 -16.89 38.34
C THR A 723 -16.91 -16.19 37.92
N ILE A 724 -16.96 -15.44 36.81
CA ILE A 724 -15.75 -14.75 36.32
C ILE A 724 -15.25 -13.80 37.40
N GLN A 725 -13.95 -13.88 37.66
CA GLN A 725 -13.28 -13.12 38.72
C GLN A 725 -12.59 -11.88 38.15
N ALA A 726 -12.64 -10.79 38.89
CA ALA A 726 -11.82 -9.62 38.60
C ALA A 726 -10.34 -9.93 38.84
N LYS A 727 -9.46 -9.50 37.93
CA LYS A 727 -7.99 -9.59 38.06
C LYS A 727 -7.36 -8.22 37.92
N THR A 728 -6.19 -8.04 38.54
CA THR A 728 -5.39 -6.81 38.45
C THR A 728 -3.98 -7.16 37.93
N PRO A 729 -3.54 -6.60 36.78
CA PRO A 729 -4.32 -5.76 35.87
C PRO A 729 -5.47 -6.52 35.20
N THR A 730 -6.47 -5.79 34.69
CA THR A 730 -7.53 -6.38 33.87
C THR A 730 -6.94 -6.94 32.58
N GLY A 731 -7.22 -8.20 32.30
CA GLY A 731 -6.76 -8.90 31.10
C GLY A 731 -7.43 -10.26 30.91
N PHE A 732 -6.98 -10.97 29.87
CA PHE A 732 -7.38 -12.34 29.59
C PHE A 732 -6.62 -13.33 30.46
N TYR A 733 -7.27 -14.44 30.82
CA TYR A 733 -6.65 -15.51 31.57
C TYR A 733 -7.30 -16.85 31.27
N ASP A 734 -6.53 -17.92 31.35
CA ASP A 734 -7.01 -19.28 31.18
C ASP A 734 -7.37 -19.91 32.53
N VAL A 735 -8.41 -20.75 32.53
CA VAL A 735 -8.83 -21.57 33.67
C VAL A 735 -8.89 -23.02 33.22
N GLN A 736 -8.36 -23.92 34.03
CA GLN A 736 -8.40 -25.36 33.80
C GLN A 736 -9.34 -26.03 34.79
N TYR A 737 -10.24 -26.87 34.29
CA TYR A 737 -11.13 -27.70 35.09
C TYR A 737 -10.81 -29.16 34.85
N LYS A 738 -10.43 -29.88 35.92
CA LYS A 738 -10.18 -31.32 35.81
C LYS A 738 -11.48 -32.07 35.53
N ILE A 739 -11.53 -32.82 34.45
CA ILE A 739 -12.65 -33.70 34.12
C ILE A 739 -12.47 -34.99 34.93
N PRO A 740 -13.45 -35.40 35.76
CA PRO A 740 -13.37 -36.64 36.53
C PRO A 740 -13.15 -37.85 35.60
N ALA A 741 -12.18 -38.71 35.94
CA ALA A 741 -11.79 -39.83 35.09
C ALA A 741 -12.95 -40.82 34.88
N GLU A 742 -13.76 -41.02 35.93
CA GLU A 742 -14.96 -41.85 35.90
C GLU A 742 -16.04 -41.33 34.93
N TRP A 743 -16.02 -40.05 34.53
CA TRP A 743 -16.99 -39.48 33.59
C TRP A 743 -16.64 -39.75 32.13
N ILE A 744 -15.37 -40.07 31.87
CA ILE A 744 -14.84 -40.32 30.52
C ILE A 744 -14.45 -41.78 30.28
N GLU A 745 -14.55 -42.66 31.28
CA GLU A 745 -14.22 -44.09 31.15
C GLU A 745 -14.91 -44.72 29.93
N GLY A 746 -14.11 -45.32 29.03
CA GLY A 746 -14.60 -45.94 27.79
C GLY A 746 -15.15 -44.98 26.73
N LYS A 747 -15.05 -43.66 26.92
CA LYS A 747 -15.48 -42.63 25.96
C LYS A 747 -14.30 -42.06 25.20
N THR A 748 -14.53 -41.72 23.94
CA THR A 748 -13.57 -40.97 23.10
C THR A 748 -14.05 -39.54 22.81
N LYS A 749 -15.27 -39.19 23.22
CA LYS A 749 -15.90 -37.88 23.03
C LYS A 749 -16.88 -37.60 24.16
N ILE A 750 -17.01 -36.33 24.53
CA ILE A 750 -17.96 -35.80 25.52
C ILE A 750 -18.65 -34.55 24.97
N THR A 751 -19.84 -34.22 25.49
CA THR A 751 -20.48 -32.91 25.28
C THR A 751 -20.11 -31.98 26.42
N VAL A 752 -19.45 -30.87 26.11
CA VAL A 752 -19.19 -29.77 27.05
C VAL A 752 -20.25 -28.68 26.84
N LYS A 753 -21.06 -28.40 27.84
CA LYS A 753 -22.14 -27.41 27.78
C LYS A 753 -21.93 -26.29 28.79
N PHE A 754 -22.09 -25.06 28.33
CA PHE A 754 -22.10 -23.86 29.15
C PHE A 754 -23.53 -23.32 29.22
N ALA A 755 -24.04 -23.05 30.41
CA ALA A 755 -25.42 -22.59 30.60
C ALA A 755 -25.52 -21.54 31.71
N ASN A 756 -26.28 -20.47 31.51
CA ASN A 756 -26.33 -19.38 32.47
C ASN A 756 -26.88 -19.85 33.82
N ARG A 757 -26.37 -19.26 34.90
CA ARG A 757 -26.88 -19.46 36.26
C ARG A 757 -27.50 -18.16 36.73
N GLY A 758 -28.80 -18.20 36.99
CA GLY A 758 -29.65 -17.06 37.26
C GLY A 758 -29.73 -16.11 36.08
N ARG A 759 -30.13 -14.88 36.39
CA ARG A 759 -30.16 -13.78 35.44
C ARG A 759 -28.74 -13.28 35.15
N SER A 760 -28.08 -13.89 34.17
CA SER A 760 -26.67 -13.66 33.87
C SER A 760 -26.31 -14.05 32.44
N TRP A 761 -25.16 -13.59 31.99
CA TRP A 761 -24.48 -14.09 30.80
C TRP A 761 -23.74 -15.39 31.11
N VAL A 762 -23.83 -16.37 30.21
CA VAL A 762 -22.72 -17.31 30.01
C VAL A 762 -21.54 -16.50 29.52
N GLY A 763 -20.41 -16.60 30.24
CA GLY A 763 -19.22 -15.77 30.02
C GLY A 763 -18.82 -15.69 28.55
N GLY A 764 -18.12 -14.62 28.16
CA GLY A 764 -17.37 -14.68 26.91
C GLY A 764 -16.32 -15.77 27.06
N ILE A 765 -16.51 -16.91 26.39
CA ILE A 765 -15.41 -17.84 26.18
C ILE A 765 -14.62 -17.33 25.00
N PHE A 766 -13.31 -17.18 25.15
CA PHE A 766 -12.47 -16.50 24.18
C PHE A 766 -11.56 -17.47 23.44
N ASP A 767 -11.33 -17.17 22.17
CA ASP A 767 -10.28 -17.72 21.30
C ASP A 767 -10.37 -19.24 21.07
N LYS A 768 -10.01 -20.05 22.07
CA LYS A 768 -9.97 -21.51 22.01
C LYS A 768 -10.60 -22.14 23.24
N LEU A 769 -11.44 -23.14 23.01
CA LEU A 769 -11.90 -24.09 24.02
C LEU A 769 -11.16 -25.42 23.80
N MET A 770 -10.43 -25.90 24.80
CA MET A 770 -9.54 -27.06 24.64
C MET A 770 -9.82 -28.14 25.67
N VAL A 771 -9.67 -29.40 25.25
CA VAL A 771 -9.40 -30.52 26.16
C VAL A 771 -7.91 -30.82 26.09
N ILE A 772 -7.24 -30.80 27.23
CA ILE A 772 -5.80 -31.03 27.33
C ILE A 772 -5.48 -32.14 28.35
N THR A 773 -4.30 -32.75 28.23
CA THR A 773 -3.69 -33.56 29.29
C THR A 773 -2.98 -32.67 30.32
N ASP A 774 -2.45 -33.28 31.38
CA ASP A 774 -1.57 -32.62 32.36
C ASP A 774 -0.38 -31.92 31.66
N PHE A 775 -0.19 -30.63 31.98
CA PHE A 775 0.71 -29.72 31.25
C PHE A 775 1.60 -28.86 32.16
N ASP A 776 1.28 -28.78 33.46
CA ASP A 776 1.97 -27.91 34.43
C ASP A 776 3.31 -28.47 34.95
#